data_AF-A0A8H9JDC5-F1
#
_entry.id   AF-A0A8H9JDC5-F1
#
_cell.length_a   1.000
_cell.length_b   1.000
_cell.length_c   1.000
_cell.angle_alpha   90.00
_cell.angle_beta   90.00
_cell.angle_gamma   90.00
#
_symmetry.space_group_name_H-M   'P 1'
#
loop_
_entity.id
_entity.type
_entity.pdbx_description
1 polymer ?
#
loop_
_entity_poly.entity_id
_entity_poly.type
_entity_poly.pdbx_seq_one_letter_code
_entity_poly.pdbx_strand_id
1 'polypeptide(L)'
;MRRLIVIAAVVLAGFIAFDLYPGLRGGAGWQWAYQPPPDVVAVIALTAGLTVYVVVTALLRARRAVRTVLAWTVFGGTVLAYLAVSIRGDPFFLLFTRTVSPVQTGAASLQTSIMARDGVLPTLRRWPEVMDEALTLNLIHFTTSPPGQVLAHQALADVFDSPALHGLAAPVSQAWRMYQCHDIDVMWYSRGEIMAAGLFAFLMPLLAALAALPIFGIARDLTGDRMLAARIAGWWALVPAVLMFAPTWNTLYSTLCALAFWLLLRGLRSEQMGWVLGAGLVTALTTFLNFAVLPFLLLAGLFTLGWCALTPRPPLPQGEGENSGQDSGSALTPRPPLPQGEGENSGRDSGSTLTPRPPLPQGEGENSGQDSGSTLTPRPPLPQGEGKNSGRDSGSTLTPRPPLPQGEGENSGRDPDSALGTQHSALSTRHSALGTRHSALNTRHFALLRAAWVGLVFGIGLAAPWIAYTVVTGVSPLDILRVTFGSHSELVQRAYLPWLLLHPYDVLLFTGLPASILAIWGAVRAIRLWRWDSLTVFALAMAVTIVAVDVAGIVQGENARILSFYMPFLLLMGAVVLRERASRYDLPLFGAQALVVLAMAAVLYVVPLDLDPMPDGPRQDIGGLGDVAWTDADEALWSTVRTVDPGAFTLEQYRWVGDPSRQALTYEFEFHGHTPAERPYQFELVATAQTDEGTIVSDPFRWWAQGASYPPTCWRNGEVIRDTVVMPLPPVPHPVVWTVTLRAVDERTGRVLPVVGQDALTLAPVSYP
;
A
#
# COMPACT_ATOMS: atom_id res chain seq x y z
N MET A 1 26.59 12.08 -15.94
CA MET A 1 25.28 12.05 -15.23
C MET A 1 25.16 10.84 -14.29
N ARG A 2 24.92 9.60 -14.74
CA ARG A 2 24.64 8.44 -13.84
C ARG A 2 25.67 8.23 -12.70
N ARG A 3 26.97 8.40 -12.99
CA ARG A 3 28.04 8.39 -11.96
C ARG A 3 27.84 9.44 -10.86
N LEU A 4 27.47 10.67 -11.23
CA LEU A 4 27.25 11.76 -10.28
C LEU A 4 26.04 11.49 -9.38
N ILE A 5 25.00 10.84 -9.92
CA ILE A 5 23.83 10.44 -9.13
C ILE A 5 24.22 9.42 -8.06
N VAL A 6 25.03 8.43 -8.41
CA VAL A 6 25.56 7.45 -7.45
C VAL A 6 26.34 8.14 -6.35
N ILE A 7 27.24 9.06 -6.69
CA ILE A 7 28.03 9.83 -5.72
C ILE A 7 27.11 10.65 -4.81
N ALA A 8 26.16 11.39 -5.38
CA ALA A 8 25.21 12.21 -4.62
C ALA A 8 24.36 11.37 -3.66
N ALA A 9 23.93 10.18 -4.07
CA ALA A 9 23.15 9.26 -3.23
C ALA A 9 23.98 8.68 -2.08
N VAL A 10 25.24 8.32 -2.32
CA VAL A 10 26.15 7.87 -1.25
C VAL A 10 26.41 9.00 -0.25
N VAL A 11 26.64 10.22 -0.73
CA VAL A 11 26.82 11.39 0.15
C VAL A 11 25.55 11.66 0.96
N LEU A 12 24.37 11.70 0.32
CA LEU A 12 23.11 11.91 1.03
C LEU A 12 22.85 10.82 2.07
N ALA A 13 23.08 9.55 1.72
CA ALA A 13 22.91 8.43 2.64
C ALA A 13 23.82 8.59 3.87
N GLY A 14 25.07 9.02 3.70
CA GLY A 14 25.97 9.33 4.81
C GLY A 14 25.47 10.50 5.67
N PHE A 15 25.01 11.59 5.04
CA PHE A 15 24.47 12.74 5.77
C PHE A 15 23.23 12.38 6.60
N ILE A 16 22.33 11.55 6.09
CA ILE A 16 21.15 11.08 6.82
C ILE A 16 21.56 10.10 7.92
N ALA A 17 22.39 9.10 7.61
CA ALA A 17 22.78 8.06 8.55
C ALA A 17 23.55 8.58 9.77
N PHE A 18 24.29 9.68 9.62
CA PHE A 18 25.06 10.30 10.71
C PHE A 18 24.49 11.65 11.18
N ASP A 19 23.27 12.01 10.74
CA ASP A 19 22.60 13.28 11.03
C ASP A 19 23.50 14.54 10.87
N LEU A 20 24.37 14.55 9.85
CA LEU A 20 25.37 15.62 9.67
C LEU A 20 24.74 16.98 9.38
N TYR A 21 23.51 16.99 8.85
CA TYR A 21 22.70 18.20 8.68
C TYR A 21 21.22 17.88 8.97
N PRO A 22 20.71 18.24 10.17
CA PRO A 22 19.34 17.94 10.57
C PRO A 22 18.26 18.49 9.61
N GLY A 23 18.57 19.58 8.88
CA GLY A 23 17.68 20.17 7.89
C GLY A 23 17.32 19.24 6.72
N LEU A 24 18.05 18.14 6.51
CA LEU A 24 17.66 17.11 5.52
C LEU A 24 16.44 16.31 5.93
N ARG A 25 16.10 16.31 7.21
CA ARG A 25 14.93 15.59 7.74
C ARG A 25 13.68 16.47 7.80
N GLY A 26 13.78 17.74 7.39
CA GLY A 26 12.71 18.73 7.43
C GLY A 26 13.19 20.08 7.97
N GLY A 27 12.28 21.03 8.11
CA GLY A 27 12.52 22.37 8.61
C GLY A 27 11.21 23.18 8.69
N ALA A 28 11.31 24.45 9.09
CA ALA A 28 10.17 25.39 9.13
C ALA A 28 8.93 24.85 9.90
N GLY A 29 9.16 24.31 11.10
CA GLY A 29 8.10 23.84 12.00
C GLY A 29 7.79 22.33 11.90
N TRP A 30 8.52 21.56 11.08
CA TRP A 30 8.33 20.11 10.98
C TRP A 30 9.61 19.37 10.58
N GLN A 31 9.82 18.18 11.16
CA GLN A 31 11.01 17.37 10.90
C GLN A 31 10.75 15.90 11.25
N TRP A 32 11.21 14.97 10.40
CA TRP A 32 11.24 13.55 10.71
C TRP A 32 12.17 13.26 11.88
N ALA A 33 11.69 12.54 12.88
CA ALA A 33 12.49 12.20 14.06
C ALA A 33 13.70 11.34 13.68
N TYR A 34 14.86 11.71 14.21
CA TYR A 34 16.07 10.91 14.12
C TYR A 34 16.18 10.05 15.36
N GLN A 35 16.22 8.75 15.15
CA GLN A 35 16.33 7.76 16.20
C GLN A 35 17.21 6.63 15.67
N PRO A 36 18.46 6.49 16.19
CA PRO A 36 19.31 5.36 15.87
C PRO A 36 18.60 4.02 16.12
N PRO A 37 18.99 2.95 15.40
CA PRO A 37 18.37 1.65 15.58
C PRO A 37 18.69 1.10 16.99
N PRO A 38 17.72 0.50 17.69
CA PRO A 38 17.95 -0.09 19.01
C PRO A 38 18.83 -1.34 18.94
N ASP A 39 18.83 -2.05 17.81
CA ASP A 39 19.60 -3.27 17.58
C ASP A 39 20.23 -3.25 16.17
N VAL A 40 21.49 -3.68 16.10
CA VAL A 40 22.27 -3.81 14.87
C VAL A 40 21.85 -5.03 14.05
N VAL A 41 21.32 -6.09 14.69
CA VAL A 41 20.90 -7.33 13.99
C VAL A 41 19.84 -7.03 12.93
N ALA A 42 18.84 -6.21 13.24
CA ALA A 42 17.81 -5.84 12.28
C ALA A 42 18.37 -5.02 11.09
N VAL A 43 19.37 -4.17 11.35
CA VAL A 43 20.08 -3.41 10.29
C VAL A 43 20.87 -4.34 9.39
N ILE A 44 21.55 -5.35 9.96
CA ILE A 44 22.26 -6.39 9.20
C ILE A 44 21.26 -7.19 8.34
N ALA A 45 20.12 -7.57 8.91
CA ALA A 45 19.08 -8.30 8.20
C ALA A 45 18.52 -7.50 7.01
N LEU A 46 18.21 -6.22 7.20
CA LEU A 46 17.79 -5.35 6.09
C LEU A 46 18.90 -5.19 5.04
N THR A 47 20.16 -5.02 5.47
CA THR A 47 21.32 -4.91 4.56
C THR A 47 21.47 -6.17 3.70
N ALA A 48 21.36 -7.35 4.32
CA ALA A 48 21.39 -8.63 3.62
C ALA A 48 20.23 -8.75 2.64
N GLY A 49 19.00 -8.44 3.08
CA GLY A 49 17.80 -8.45 2.24
C GLY A 49 17.92 -7.54 1.02
N LEU A 50 18.39 -6.29 1.21
CA LEU A 50 18.62 -5.34 0.13
C LEU A 50 19.71 -5.82 -0.84
N THR A 51 20.79 -6.40 -0.32
CA THR A 51 21.88 -6.95 -1.13
C THR A 51 21.38 -8.11 -1.99
N VAL A 52 20.67 -9.07 -1.39
CA VAL A 52 20.04 -10.19 -2.10
C VAL A 52 19.07 -9.67 -3.15
N TYR A 53 18.23 -8.70 -2.81
CA TYR A 53 17.29 -8.09 -3.75
C TYR A 53 18.00 -7.47 -4.97
N VAL A 54 19.04 -6.68 -4.76
CA VAL A 54 19.83 -6.05 -5.83
C VAL A 54 20.52 -7.09 -6.71
N VAL A 55 21.19 -8.08 -6.11
CA VAL A 55 21.94 -9.12 -6.83
C VAL A 55 21.00 -10.01 -7.65
N VAL A 56 19.94 -10.55 -7.03
CA VAL A 56 18.97 -11.42 -7.72
C VAL A 56 18.28 -10.66 -8.84
N THR A 57 17.88 -9.40 -8.61
CA THR A 57 17.31 -8.55 -9.66
C THR A 57 18.27 -8.38 -10.84
N ALA A 58 19.57 -8.17 -10.58
CA ALA A 58 20.58 -8.05 -11.63
C ALA A 58 20.71 -9.36 -12.44
N LEU A 59 20.75 -10.51 -11.77
CA LEU A 59 20.83 -11.83 -12.39
C LEU A 59 19.59 -12.13 -13.25
N LEU A 60 18.39 -11.88 -12.72
CA LEU A 60 17.12 -12.09 -13.44
C LEU A 60 17.00 -11.16 -14.66
N ARG A 61 17.46 -9.91 -14.54
CA ARG A 61 17.54 -8.96 -15.66
C ARG A 61 18.51 -9.44 -16.74
N ALA A 62 19.65 -10.02 -16.37
CA ALA A 62 20.61 -10.59 -17.32
C ALA A 62 20.01 -11.77 -18.11
N ARG A 63 19.21 -12.62 -17.43
CA ARG A 63 18.47 -13.73 -18.05
C ARG A 63 17.22 -13.32 -18.82
N ARG A 64 16.90 -12.02 -18.86
CA ARG A 64 15.69 -11.45 -19.48
C ARG A 64 14.36 -12.07 -19.00
N ALA A 65 14.32 -12.59 -17.78
CA ALA A 65 13.16 -13.31 -17.23
C ALA A 65 12.09 -12.34 -16.66
N VAL A 66 11.35 -11.65 -17.54
CA VAL A 66 10.39 -10.59 -17.15
C VAL A 66 9.40 -11.02 -16.06
N ARG A 67 8.75 -12.17 -16.22
CA ARG A 67 7.75 -12.66 -15.24
C ARG A 67 8.38 -12.91 -13.87
N THR A 68 9.56 -13.51 -13.86
CA THR A 68 10.31 -13.78 -12.63
C THR A 68 10.81 -12.50 -11.97
N VAL A 69 11.23 -11.50 -12.76
CA VAL A 69 11.55 -10.17 -12.21
C VAL A 69 10.35 -9.56 -11.50
N LEU A 70 9.15 -9.62 -12.09
CA LEU A 70 7.94 -9.07 -11.45
C LEU A 70 7.56 -9.83 -10.18
N ALA A 71 7.56 -11.16 -10.22
CA ALA A 71 7.30 -11.97 -9.03
C ALA A 71 8.33 -11.67 -7.92
N TRP A 72 9.61 -11.54 -8.28
CA TRP A 72 10.67 -11.14 -7.37
C TRP A 72 10.49 -9.73 -6.82
N THR A 73 10.05 -8.76 -7.63
CA THR A 73 9.77 -7.39 -7.16
C THR A 73 8.66 -7.39 -6.13
N VAL A 74 7.58 -8.14 -6.36
CA VAL A 74 6.46 -8.21 -5.41
C VAL A 74 6.91 -8.91 -4.13
N PHE A 75 7.43 -10.14 -4.23
CA PHE A 75 7.88 -10.91 -3.07
C PHE A 75 8.99 -10.20 -2.29
N GLY A 76 10.02 -9.74 -3.00
CA GLY A 76 11.15 -9.02 -2.42
C GLY A 76 10.73 -7.69 -1.80
N GLY A 77 9.82 -6.93 -2.44
CA GLY A 77 9.26 -5.71 -1.87
C GLY A 77 8.49 -5.96 -0.57
N THR A 78 7.68 -7.02 -0.52
CA THR A 78 6.98 -7.43 0.71
C THR A 78 7.97 -7.78 1.81
N VAL A 79 8.97 -8.63 1.54
CA VAL A 79 9.98 -9.02 2.53
C VAL A 79 10.80 -7.81 3.01
N LEU A 80 11.21 -6.93 2.09
CA LEU A 80 11.96 -5.72 2.44
C LEU A 80 11.15 -4.76 3.32
N ALA A 81 9.84 -4.67 3.14
CA ALA A 81 8.99 -3.85 4.01
C ALA A 81 8.94 -4.42 5.44
N TYR A 82 8.79 -5.74 5.60
CA TYR A 82 8.89 -6.38 6.93
C TYR A 82 10.27 -6.17 7.56
N LEU A 83 11.35 -6.31 6.79
CA LEU A 83 12.70 -6.04 7.28
C LEU A 83 12.92 -4.57 7.66
N ALA A 84 12.34 -3.63 6.90
CA ALA A 84 12.42 -2.20 7.23
C ALA A 84 11.67 -1.87 8.53
N VAL A 85 10.48 -2.47 8.74
CA VAL A 85 9.74 -2.33 10.01
C VAL A 85 10.50 -2.99 11.17
N SER A 86 11.18 -4.12 10.92
CA SER A 86 11.91 -4.87 11.96
C SER A 86 13.06 -4.09 12.62
N ILE A 87 13.51 -3.00 12.00
CA ILE A 87 14.50 -2.09 12.59
C ILE A 87 14.01 -1.51 13.92
N ARG A 88 12.69 -1.39 14.10
CA ARG A 88 12.10 -0.79 15.30
C ARG A 88 11.62 -1.80 16.34
N GLY A 89 11.69 -3.11 16.06
CA GLY A 89 11.17 -4.16 16.94
C GLY A 89 10.57 -5.31 16.15
N ASP A 90 9.73 -6.13 16.79
CA ASP A 90 9.03 -7.21 16.10
C ASP A 90 8.09 -6.64 15.02
N PRO A 91 8.27 -6.99 13.73
CA PRO A 91 7.45 -6.43 12.67
C PRO A 91 5.99 -6.85 12.78
N PHE A 92 5.65 -8.00 13.34
CA PHE A 92 4.25 -8.41 13.48
C PHE A 92 3.54 -7.58 14.55
N PHE A 93 4.13 -7.46 15.73
CA PHE A 93 3.68 -6.53 16.77
C PHE A 93 3.51 -5.12 16.21
N LEU A 94 4.54 -4.56 15.55
CA LEU A 94 4.51 -3.18 15.06
C LEU A 94 3.45 -2.96 13.99
N LEU A 95 3.31 -3.87 13.01
CA LEU A 95 2.28 -3.74 11.99
C LEU A 95 0.88 -3.83 12.62
N PHE A 96 0.66 -4.75 13.55
CA PHE A 96 -0.64 -4.89 14.21
C PHE A 96 -1.00 -3.66 15.03
N THR A 97 -0.10 -3.21 15.91
CA THR A 97 -0.32 -2.06 16.79
C THR A 97 -0.52 -0.76 16.02
N ARG A 98 0.18 -0.59 14.90
CA ARG A 98 -0.04 0.52 13.96
C ARG A 98 -1.46 0.58 13.40
N THR A 99 -2.07 -0.58 13.19
CA THR A 99 -3.42 -0.68 12.62
C THR A 99 -4.53 -0.49 13.65
N VAL A 100 -4.32 -0.93 14.90
CA VAL A 100 -5.31 -0.73 15.98
C VAL A 100 -5.13 0.62 16.72
N SER A 101 -4.01 1.32 16.51
CA SER A 101 -3.76 2.64 17.08
C SER A 101 -4.74 3.70 16.55
N PRO A 102 -5.39 4.47 17.46
CA PRO A 102 -6.22 5.61 17.12
C PRO A 102 -5.49 6.69 16.31
N VAL A 103 -4.22 6.94 16.65
CA VAL A 103 -3.46 8.07 16.10
C VAL A 103 -2.78 7.72 14.78
N GLN A 104 -2.26 6.50 14.62
CA GLN A 104 -1.37 6.18 13.49
C GLN A 104 -2.12 5.87 12.19
N THR A 105 -3.22 5.10 12.29
CA THR A 105 -4.11 4.82 11.15
C THR A 105 -5.55 5.19 11.48
N GLY A 106 -6.05 4.91 12.69
CA GLY A 106 -7.36 5.30 13.20
C GLY A 106 -8.57 4.58 12.59
N ALA A 107 -8.39 3.80 11.51
CA ALA A 107 -9.50 3.22 10.75
C ALA A 107 -10.20 2.11 11.52
N ALA A 108 -9.43 1.20 12.13
CA ALA A 108 -9.96 0.15 13.00
C ALA A 108 -10.61 0.76 14.24
N SER A 109 -9.92 1.72 14.90
CA SER A 109 -10.40 2.34 16.12
C SER A 109 -11.71 3.12 15.92
N LEU A 110 -11.89 3.85 14.81
CA LEU A 110 -13.16 4.51 14.50
C LEU A 110 -14.25 3.48 14.15
N GLN A 111 -13.88 2.41 13.44
CA GLN A 111 -14.81 1.33 13.10
C GLN A 111 -15.37 0.70 14.38
N THR A 112 -14.53 0.33 15.35
CA THR A 112 -14.96 -0.33 16.59
C THR A 112 -15.67 0.62 17.56
N SER A 113 -15.24 1.89 17.63
CA SER A 113 -15.79 2.86 18.59
C SER A 113 -17.14 3.46 18.15
N ILE A 114 -17.36 3.61 16.85
CA ILE A 114 -18.57 4.23 16.29
C ILE A 114 -19.33 3.26 15.37
N MET A 115 -18.73 2.81 14.26
CA MET A 115 -19.48 2.13 13.20
C MET A 115 -20.06 0.77 13.64
N ALA A 116 -19.30 -0.03 14.38
CA ALA A 116 -19.75 -1.32 14.91
C ALA A 116 -20.86 -1.15 15.95
N ARG A 117 -20.77 -0.09 16.76
CA ARG A 117 -21.71 0.21 17.84
C ARG A 117 -23.03 0.75 17.31
N ASP A 118 -22.97 1.73 16.41
CA ASP A 118 -24.13 2.46 15.91
C ASP A 118 -24.75 1.81 14.66
N GLY A 119 -24.01 0.90 14.04
CA GLY A 119 -24.36 0.24 12.78
C GLY A 119 -23.93 1.02 11.54
N VAL A 120 -23.70 0.30 10.45
CA VAL A 120 -23.17 0.85 9.19
C VAL A 120 -24.04 1.99 8.64
N LEU A 121 -25.31 1.72 8.34
CA LEU A 121 -26.15 2.70 7.64
C LEU A 121 -26.44 3.96 8.49
N PRO A 122 -26.76 3.86 9.80
CA PRO A 122 -26.88 5.04 10.67
C PRO A 122 -25.60 5.88 10.67
N THR A 123 -24.43 5.25 10.80
CA THR A 123 -23.13 5.93 10.79
C THR A 123 -22.88 6.66 9.46
N LEU A 124 -23.13 6.00 8.32
CA LEU A 124 -22.90 6.61 7.00
C LEU A 124 -23.85 7.79 6.71
N ARG A 125 -25.09 7.75 7.20
CA ARG A 125 -26.08 8.84 7.03
C ARG A 125 -25.68 10.11 7.77
N ARG A 126 -24.87 9.98 8.81
CA ARG A 126 -24.37 11.09 9.63
C ARG A 126 -22.85 11.26 9.53
N TRP A 127 -22.23 10.78 8.45
CA TRP A 127 -20.76 10.79 8.31
C TRP A 127 -20.10 12.16 8.55
N PRO A 128 -20.65 13.29 8.08
CA PRO A 128 -20.09 14.61 8.41
C PRO A 128 -20.00 14.88 9.92
N GLU A 129 -20.99 14.44 10.71
CA GLU A 129 -20.98 14.55 12.17
C GLU A 129 -19.95 13.60 12.80
N VAL A 130 -19.81 12.39 12.24
CA VAL A 130 -18.78 11.43 12.66
C VAL A 130 -17.36 11.99 12.46
N MET A 131 -17.12 12.74 11.39
CA MET A 131 -15.83 13.40 11.16
C MET A 131 -15.54 14.46 12.23
N ASP A 132 -16.55 15.18 12.70
CA ASP A 132 -16.41 16.14 13.80
C ASP A 132 -16.19 15.41 15.15
N GLU A 133 -16.93 14.33 15.42
CA GLU A 133 -16.76 13.47 16.60
C GLU A 133 -15.36 12.85 16.67
N ALA A 134 -14.78 12.48 15.51
CA ALA A 134 -13.45 11.87 15.43
C ALA A 134 -12.36 12.76 16.07
N LEU A 135 -12.51 14.09 16.04
CA LEU A 135 -11.58 15.00 16.70
C LEU A 135 -11.60 14.81 18.22
N THR A 136 -12.78 14.61 18.81
CA THR A 136 -12.95 14.43 20.27
C THR A 136 -12.38 13.12 20.77
N LEU A 137 -12.33 12.10 19.90
CA LEU A 137 -11.76 10.78 20.17
C LEU A 137 -10.26 10.69 19.83
N ASN A 138 -9.61 11.81 19.51
CA ASN A 138 -8.21 11.86 19.07
C ASN A 138 -7.93 11.02 17.80
N LEU A 139 -8.94 10.83 16.95
CA LEU A 139 -8.87 10.11 15.67
C LEU A 139 -8.63 11.09 14.52
N ILE A 140 -7.53 11.86 14.61
CA ILE A 140 -7.30 13.05 13.77
C ILE A 140 -7.35 12.77 12.27
N HIS A 141 -6.97 11.57 11.83
CA HIS A 141 -6.98 11.17 10.42
C HIS A 141 -8.39 11.07 9.81
N PHE A 142 -9.44 10.92 10.64
CA PHE A 142 -10.82 10.81 10.19
C PHE A 142 -11.61 12.11 10.26
N THR A 143 -11.00 13.19 10.76
CA THR A 143 -11.56 14.56 10.64
C THR A 143 -11.63 15.05 9.19
N THR A 144 -10.89 14.41 8.27
CA THR A 144 -10.72 14.83 6.88
C THR A 144 -10.85 13.68 5.87
N SER A 145 -11.30 12.51 6.32
CA SER A 145 -11.36 11.30 5.48
C SER A 145 -12.79 10.84 5.21
N PRO A 146 -13.09 10.33 4.00
CA PRO A 146 -14.35 9.64 3.72
C PRO A 146 -14.44 8.25 4.39
N PRO A 147 -15.61 7.58 4.35
CA PRO A 147 -15.86 6.38 5.14
C PRO A 147 -15.24 5.08 4.62
N GLY A 148 -14.59 5.08 3.46
CA GLY A 148 -14.23 3.83 2.78
C GLY A 148 -13.28 2.92 3.58
N GLN A 149 -12.29 3.48 4.29
CA GLN A 149 -11.37 2.67 5.09
C GLN A 149 -12.10 1.95 6.24
N VAL A 150 -12.95 2.69 6.95
CA VAL A 150 -13.72 2.23 8.11
C VAL A 150 -14.75 1.20 7.67
N LEU A 151 -15.42 1.45 6.55
CA LEU A 151 -16.35 0.49 5.94
C LEU A 151 -15.64 -0.79 5.49
N ALA A 152 -14.40 -0.71 5.00
CA ALA A 152 -13.62 -1.88 4.62
C ALA A 152 -13.24 -2.74 5.84
N HIS A 153 -12.90 -2.11 6.97
CA HIS A 153 -12.71 -2.79 8.25
C HIS A 153 -14.00 -3.49 8.70
N GLN A 154 -15.14 -2.79 8.68
CA GLN A 154 -16.43 -3.35 9.09
C GLN A 154 -16.84 -4.53 8.20
N ALA A 155 -16.76 -4.38 6.88
CA ALA A 155 -17.14 -5.43 5.94
C ALA A 155 -16.29 -6.69 6.13
N LEU A 156 -15.00 -6.55 6.44
CA LEU A 156 -14.13 -7.68 6.73
C LEU A 156 -14.42 -8.29 8.10
N ALA A 157 -14.73 -7.46 9.10
CA ALA A 157 -15.14 -7.93 10.43
C ALA A 157 -16.42 -8.77 10.36
N ASP A 158 -17.44 -8.30 9.64
CA ASP A 158 -18.72 -9.01 9.45
C ASP A 158 -18.52 -10.40 8.82
N VAL A 159 -17.55 -10.54 7.91
CA VAL A 159 -17.19 -11.83 7.29
C VAL A 159 -16.65 -12.79 8.36
N PHE A 160 -15.73 -12.35 9.22
CA PHE A 160 -15.09 -13.21 10.21
C PHE A 160 -15.91 -13.41 11.49
N ASP A 161 -16.86 -12.52 11.78
CA ASP A 161 -17.87 -12.70 12.82
C ASP A 161 -19.01 -13.63 12.37
N SER A 162 -19.05 -14.01 11.09
CA SER A 162 -20.01 -15.00 10.63
C SER A 162 -19.80 -16.36 11.31
N PRO A 163 -20.88 -17.09 11.68
CA PRO A 163 -20.77 -18.39 12.33
C PRO A 163 -19.92 -19.42 11.54
N ALA A 164 -19.87 -19.29 10.21
CA ALA A 164 -19.12 -20.17 9.33
C ALA A 164 -17.60 -20.06 9.50
N LEU A 165 -17.09 -18.89 9.88
CA LEU A 165 -15.65 -18.63 10.03
C LEU A 165 -15.19 -18.56 11.48
N HIS A 166 -16.09 -18.73 12.43
CA HIS A 166 -15.81 -18.56 13.86
C HIS A 166 -14.69 -19.47 14.38
N GLY A 167 -14.69 -20.74 13.96
CA GLY A 167 -13.66 -21.71 14.35
C GLY A 167 -12.27 -21.41 13.77
N LEU A 168 -12.22 -20.76 12.60
CA LEU A 168 -10.96 -20.32 11.98
C LEU A 168 -10.46 -19.02 12.64
N ALA A 169 -11.36 -18.09 12.91
CA ALA A 169 -11.04 -16.78 13.47
C ALA A 169 -10.57 -16.88 14.93
N ALA A 170 -11.14 -17.78 15.74
CA ALA A 170 -10.86 -17.86 17.18
C ALA A 170 -9.36 -18.00 17.55
N PRO A 171 -8.60 -19.00 17.07
CA PRO A 171 -7.19 -19.14 17.46
C PRO A 171 -6.32 -18.01 16.91
N VAL A 172 -6.64 -17.48 15.73
CA VAL A 172 -5.87 -16.40 15.09
C VAL A 172 -6.12 -15.06 15.79
N SER A 173 -7.38 -14.75 16.08
CA SER A 173 -7.80 -13.60 16.87
C SER A 173 -7.09 -13.59 18.22
N GLN A 174 -7.11 -14.72 18.96
CA GLN A 174 -6.42 -14.81 20.24
C GLN A 174 -4.92 -14.58 20.12
N ALA A 175 -4.26 -15.16 19.10
CA ALA A 175 -2.83 -14.96 18.88
C ALA A 175 -2.48 -13.48 18.61
N TRP A 176 -3.31 -12.76 17.85
CA TRP A 176 -3.08 -11.35 17.54
C TRP A 176 -3.43 -10.41 18.69
N ARG A 177 -4.47 -10.74 19.48
CA ARG A 177 -4.78 -10.03 20.73
C ARG A 177 -3.60 -10.00 21.70
N MET A 178 -2.78 -11.05 21.72
CA MET A 178 -1.60 -11.08 22.60
C MET A 178 -0.65 -9.90 22.35
N TYR A 179 -0.57 -9.34 21.14
CA TYR A 179 0.24 -8.14 20.90
C TYR A 179 -0.20 -6.93 21.73
N GLN A 180 -1.46 -6.90 22.18
CA GLN A 180 -2.06 -5.80 22.95
C GLN A 180 -2.92 -6.34 24.10
N CYS A 181 -2.48 -7.42 24.75
CA CYS A 181 -3.28 -8.11 25.76
C CYS A 181 -3.67 -7.22 26.96
N HIS A 182 -2.93 -6.14 27.21
CA HIS A 182 -3.15 -5.21 28.32
C HIS A 182 -4.00 -4.00 27.91
N ASP A 183 -4.16 -3.74 26.61
CA ASP A 183 -4.96 -2.64 26.11
C ASP A 183 -6.44 -3.04 26.14
N ILE A 184 -7.18 -2.45 27.09
CA ILE A 184 -8.56 -2.82 27.35
C ILE A 184 -9.47 -2.53 26.15
N ASP A 185 -9.21 -1.44 25.43
CA ASP A 185 -10.01 -1.04 24.27
C ASP A 185 -9.85 -2.03 23.11
N VAL A 186 -8.61 -2.41 22.80
CA VAL A 186 -8.33 -3.44 21.77
C VAL A 186 -8.89 -4.79 22.19
N MET A 187 -8.79 -5.15 23.48
CA MET A 187 -9.31 -6.43 23.97
C MET A 187 -10.84 -6.52 23.93
N TRP A 188 -11.58 -5.41 23.79
CA TRP A 188 -13.03 -5.43 23.58
C TRP A 188 -13.49 -5.67 22.14
N TYR A 189 -12.58 -5.61 21.17
CA TYR A 189 -12.90 -5.86 19.78
C TYR A 189 -13.53 -7.25 19.63
N SER A 190 -14.40 -7.46 18.64
CA SER A 190 -14.87 -8.79 18.26
C SER A 190 -13.75 -9.62 17.63
N ARG A 191 -13.99 -10.90 17.39
CA ARG A 191 -13.05 -11.75 16.64
C ARG A 191 -12.88 -11.22 15.23
N GLY A 192 -13.99 -10.84 14.58
CA GLY A 192 -13.98 -10.27 13.25
C GLY A 192 -13.18 -8.97 13.17
N GLU A 193 -13.32 -8.10 14.16
CA GLU A 193 -12.61 -6.82 14.22
C GLU A 193 -11.09 -7.01 14.36
N ILE A 194 -10.64 -7.93 15.23
CA ILE A 194 -9.21 -8.30 15.33
C ILE A 194 -8.71 -8.93 14.04
N MET A 195 -9.51 -9.82 13.43
CA MET A 195 -9.18 -10.42 12.14
C MET A 195 -9.04 -9.36 11.04
N ALA A 196 -9.95 -8.39 10.98
CA ALA A 196 -9.90 -7.31 10.01
C ALA A 196 -8.66 -6.44 10.22
N ALA A 197 -8.40 -6.01 11.46
CA ALA A 197 -7.22 -5.21 11.80
C ALA A 197 -5.92 -5.93 11.46
N GLY A 198 -5.76 -7.19 11.87
CA GLY A 198 -4.56 -7.97 11.58
C GLY A 198 -4.37 -8.27 10.09
N LEU A 199 -5.43 -8.58 9.36
CA LEU A 199 -5.32 -8.80 7.90
C LEU A 199 -4.88 -7.54 7.17
N PHE A 200 -5.45 -6.38 7.49
CA PHE A 200 -4.97 -5.11 6.92
C PHE A 200 -3.53 -4.84 7.34
N ALA A 201 -3.16 -5.05 8.61
CA ALA A 201 -1.79 -4.89 9.09
C ALA A 201 -0.77 -5.73 8.30
N PHE A 202 -1.01 -7.04 8.21
CA PHE A 202 -0.03 -7.99 7.68
C PHE A 202 -0.02 -8.08 6.15
N LEU A 203 -1.15 -7.80 5.49
CA LEU A 203 -1.23 -7.81 4.03
C LEU A 203 -0.89 -6.47 3.39
N MET A 204 -0.91 -5.34 4.12
CA MET A 204 -0.60 -4.03 3.51
C MET A 204 0.76 -4.00 2.77
N PRO A 205 1.86 -4.56 3.32
CA PRO A 205 3.13 -4.63 2.59
C PRO A 205 3.05 -5.37 1.25
N LEU A 206 2.23 -6.43 1.18
CA LEU A 206 1.97 -7.15 -0.06
C LEU A 206 1.13 -6.31 -1.02
N LEU A 207 0.02 -5.75 -0.53
CA LEU A 207 -0.89 -4.93 -1.34
C LEU A 207 -0.18 -3.70 -1.93
N ALA A 208 0.75 -3.11 -1.18
CA ALA A 208 1.58 -2.02 -1.65
C ALA A 208 2.63 -2.50 -2.68
N ALA A 209 3.27 -3.66 -2.46
CA ALA A 209 4.23 -4.24 -3.41
C ALA A 209 3.59 -4.61 -4.76
N LEU A 210 2.28 -4.93 -4.79
CA LEU A 210 1.53 -5.21 -6.02
C LEU A 210 1.52 -4.04 -7.02
N ALA A 211 1.81 -2.79 -6.61
CA ALA A 211 1.93 -1.67 -7.55
C ALA A 211 2.99 -1.91 -8.64
N ALA A 212 3.95 -2.82 -8.42
CA ALA A 212 4.91 -3.24 -9.44
C ALA A 212 4.22 -3.74 -10.73
N LEU A 213 3.03 -4.35 -10.64
CA LEU A 213 2.27 -4.87 -11.77
C LEU A 213 1.69 -3.75 -12.66
N PRO A 214 0.90 -2.79 -12.15
CA PRO A 214 0.47 -1.65 -12.97
C PRO A 214 1.64 -0.77 -13.39
N ILE A 215 2.69 -0.57 -12.58
CA ILE A 215 3.89 0.17 -13.01
C ILE A 215 4.53 -0.49 -14.25
N PHE A 216 4.70 -1.81 -14.22
CA PHE A 216 5.17 -2.57 -15.37
C PHE A 216 4.24 -2.41 -16.58
N GLY A 217 2.93 -2.52 -16.34
CA GLY A 217 1.91 -2.36 -17.35
C GLY A 217 1.97 -1.00 -18.05
N ILE A 218 2.04 0.08 -17.29
CA ILE A 218 2.17 1.45 -17.79
C ILE A 218 3.49 1.61 -18.54
N ALA A 219 4.61 1.22 -17.96
CA ALA A 219 5.92 1.35 -18.61
C ALA A 219 5.98 0.60 -19.94
N ARG A 220 5.43 -0.62 -20.00
CA ARG A 220 5.33 -1.42 -21.23
C ARG A 220 4.47 -0.70 -22.27
N ASP A 221 3.35 -0.15 -21.85
CA ASP A 221 2.38 0.51 -22.72
C ASP A 221 2.81 1.95 -23.09
N LEU A 222 3.81 2.55 -22.43
CA LEU A 222 4.40 3.83 -22.85
C LEU A 222 5.64 3.64 -23.73
N THR A 223 6.43 2.59 -23.49
CA THR A 223 7.75 2.41 -24.13
C THR A 223 7.77 1.37 -25.24
N GLY A 224 6.84 0.40 -25.22
CA GLY A 224 6.90 -0.79 -26.08
C GLY A 224 7.96 -1.82 -25.69
N ASP A 225 8.76 -1.58 -24.65
CA ASP A 225 9.86 -2.46 -24.23
C ASP A 225 9.53 -3.14 -22.89
N ARG A 226 9.28 -4.45 -22.95
CA ARG A 226 8.96 -5.28 -21.77
C ARG A 226 10.13 -5.36 -20.79
N MET A 227 11.36 -5.35 -21.25
CA MET A 227 12.52 -5.44 -20.37
C MET A 227 12.78 -4.11 -19.67
N LEU A 228 12.68 -2.99 -20.39
CA LEU A 228 12.74 -1.67 -19.78
C LEU A 228 11.61 -1.50 -18.74
N ALA A 229 10.40 -1.95 -19.07
CA ALA A 229 9.28 -1.94 -18.14
C ALA A 229 9.55 -2.74 -16.86
N ALA A 230 10.09 -3.96 -16.99
CA ALA A 230 10.46 -4.79 -15.85
C ALA A 230 11.59 -4.15 -15.01
N ARG A 231 12.53 -3.46 -15.66
CA ARG A 231 13.57 -2.70 -14.97
C ARG A 231 12.97 -1.59 -14.12
N ILE A 232 12.09 -0.76 -14.68
CA ILE A 232 11.42 0.33 -13.97
C ILE A 232 10.58 -0.21 -12.81
N ALA A 233 9.76 -1.24 -13.05
CA ALA A 233 8.96 -1.86 -11.99
C ALA A 233 9.82 -2.39 -10.84
N GLY A 234 11.00 -2.94 -11.12
CA GLY A 234 11.93 -3.41 -10.09
C GLY A 234 12.46 -2.33 -9.14
N TRP A 235 12.34 -1.04 -9.47
CA TRP A 235 12.65 0.06 -8.56
C TRP A 235 11.60 0.25 -7.47
N TRP A 236 10.37 -0.22 -7.68
CA TRP A 236 9.27 -0.03 -6.74
C TRP A 236 9.59 -0.61 -5.35
N ALA A 237 10.17 -1.80 -5.30
CA ALA A 237 10.59 -2.43 -4.04
C ALA A 237 11.75 -1.72 -3.32
N LEU A 238 12.32 -0.65 -3.91
CA LEU A 238 13.38 0.17 -3.32
C LEU A 238 12.93 1.62 -3.14
N VAL A 239 11.62 1.90 -3.12
CA VAL A 239 11.07 3.21 -2.78
C VAL A 239 10.97 3.31 -1.25
N PRO A 240 11.71 4.23 -0.58
CA PRO A 240 11.68 4.34 0.88
C PRO A 240 10.27 4.44 1.47
N ALA A 241 9.38 5.24 0.87
CA ALA A 241 8.03 5.45 1.38
C ALA A 241 7.21 4.15 1.51
N VAL A 242 7.26 3.29 0.48
CA VAL A 242 6.43 2.07 0.47
C VAL A 242 6.90 1.05 1.51
N LEU A 243 8.20 1.08 1.86
CA LEU A 243 8.78 0.16 2.85
C LEU A 243 8.61 0.68 4.27
N MET A 244 8.75 1.98 4.49
CA MET A 244 8.84 2.56 5.83
C MET A 244 7.49 3.00 6.42
N PHE A 245 6.50 3.35 5.59
CA PHE A 245 5.17 3.75 6.05
C PHE A 245 4.18 2.58 6.19
N ALA A 246 4.64 1.33 6.17
CA ALA A 246 3.77 0.18 6.42
C ALA A 246 3.27 0.17 7.89
N PRO A 247 2.00 -0.16 8.14
CA PRO A 247 0.94 -0.61 7.22
C PRO A 247 -0.06 0.51 6.84
N THR A 248 0.36 1.76 6.74
CA THR A 248 -0.59 2.86 6.46
C THR A 248 -1.27 2.67 5.10
N TRP A 249 -2.56 3.04 5.03
CA TRP A 249 -3.37 2.97 3.81
C TRP A 249 -2.78 3.79 2.64
N ASN A 250 -1.98 4.81 2.93
CA ASN A 250 -1.30 5.60 1.91
C ASN A 250 -0.42 4.75 0.96
N THR A 251 0.19 3.68 1.48
CA THR A 251 0.98 2.75 0.68
C THR A 251 0.14 1.99 -0.36
N LEU A 252 -1.13 1.71 -0.06
CA LEU A 252 -2.08 1.06 -0.97
C LEU A 252 -2.54 1.99 -2.10
N TYR A 253 -2.68 3.30 -1.83
CA TYR A 253 -3.14 4.27 -2.84
C TYR A 253 -2.21 4.31 -4.05
N SER A 254 -0.91 4.03 -3.86
CA SER A 254 0.05 3.86 -4.95
C SER A 254 -0.36 2.76 -5.93
N THR A 255 -0.79 1.60 -5.42
CA THR A 255 -1.27 0.47 -6.24
C THR A 255 -2.54 0.84 -6.98
N LEU A 256 -3.51 1.46 -6.29
CA LEU A 256 -4.82 1.80 -6.86
C LEU A 256 -4.73 2.91 -7.91
N CYS A 257 -3.99 3.99 -7.64
CA CYS A 257 -3.77 5.06 -8.61
C CYS A 257 -2.99 4.58 -9.84
N ALA A 258 -1.95 3.76 -9.65
CA ALA A 258 -1.23 3.15 -10.77
C ALA A 258 -2.14 2.23 -11.59
N LEU A 259 -3.01 1.44 -10.95
CA LEU A 259 -4.00 0.61 -11.63
C LEU A 259 -4.98 1.47 -12.43
N ALA A 260 -5.59 2.49 -11.82
CA ALA A 260 -6.50 3.40 -12.50
C ALA A 260 -5.85 4.03 -13.74
N PHE A 261 -4.62 4.53 -13.60
CA PHE A 261 -3.88 5.09 -14.73
C PHE A 261 -3.56 4.05 -15.81
N TRP A 262 -3.24 2.82 -15.42
CA TRP A 262 -2.99 1.76 -16.38
C TRP A 262 -4.24 1.39 -17.19
N LEU A 263 -5.40 1.32 -16.54
CA LEU A 263 -6.68 1.08 -17.20
C LEU A 263 -7.01 2.25 -18.15
N LEU A 264 -6.80 3.50 -17.72
CA LEU A 264 -6.98 4.69 -18.57
C LEU A 264 -6.08 4.62 -19.81
N LEU A 265 -4.80 4.34 -19.63
CA LEU A 265 -3.83 4.20 -20.73
C LEU A 265 -4.22 3.07 -21.69
N ARG A 266 -4.68 1.92 -21.18
CA ARG A 266 -5.19 0.83 -22.01
C ARG A 266 -6.43 1.24 -22.79
N GLY A 267 -7.36 1.95 -22.17
CA GLY A 267 -8.55 2.48 -22.84
C GLY A 267 -8.20 3.47 -23.95
N LEU A 268 -7.24 4.35 -23.71
CA LEU A 268 -6.73 5.30 -24.71
C LEU A 268 -6.04 4.60 -25.89
N ARG A 269 -5.27 3.54 -25.63
CA ARG A 269 -4.53 2.77 -26.65
C ARG A 269 -5.40 1.83 -27.47
N SER A 270 -6.35 1.15 -26.83
CA SER A 270 -7.23 0.15 -27.47
C SER A 270 -8.52 0.75 -27.99
N GLU A 271 -8.80 2.02 -27.67
CA GLU A 271 -10.05 2.72 -27.94
C GLU A 271 -11.30 2.05 -27.34
N GLN A 272 -11.10 1.16 -26.37
CA GLN A 272 -12.18 0.49 -25.64
C GLN A 272 -12.55 1.28 -24.38
N MET A 273 -13.75 1.87 -24.40
CA MET A 273 -14.25 2.71 -23.31
C MET A 273 -14.52 1.94 -22.00
N GLY A 274 -14.67 0.62 -22.05
CA GLY A 274 -14.80 -0.20 -20.84
C GLY A 274 -13.60 -0.09 -19.89
N TRP A 275 -12.38 0.06 -20.42
CA TRP A 275 -11.20 0.30 -19.59
C TRP A 275 -11.19 1.71 -18.99
N VAL A 276 -11.67 2.70 -19.73
CA VAL A 276 -11.79 4.09 -19.24
C VAL A 276 -12.82 4.17 -18.11
N LEU A 277 -13.95 3.48 -18.26
CA LEU A 277 -14.96 3.33 -17.22
C LEU A 277 -14.36 2.65 -15.98
N GLY A 278 -13.63 1.55 -16.19
CA GLY A 278 -12.91 0.86 -15.12
C GLY A 278 -11.88 1.74 -14.39
N ALA A 279 -11.16 2.60 -15.13
CA ALA A 279 -10.26 3.58 -14.53
C ALA A 279 -11.01 4.58 -13.62
N GLY A 280 -12.17 5.05 -14.07
CA GLY A 280 -13.08 5.88 -13.27
C GLY A 280 -13.53 5.17 -11.99
N LEU A 281 -13.97 3.90 -12.09
CA LEU A 281 -14.42 3.09 -10.95
C LEU A 281 -13.32 2.85 -9.92
N VAL A 282 -12.09 2.54 -10.34
CA VAL A 282 -10.95 2.40 -9.42
C VAL A 282 -10.63 3.74 -8.76
N THR A 283 -10.74 4.85 -9.49
CA THR A 283 -10.54 6.19 -8.93
C THR A 283 -11.65 6.55 -7.93
N ALA A 284 -12.90 6.15 -8.18
CA ALA A 284 -14.01 6.28 -7.23
C ALA A 284 -13.72 5.52 -5.94
N LEU A 285 -13.33 4.25 -6.03
CA LEU A 285 -12.94 3.45 -4.87
C LEU A 285 -11.81 4.12 -4.09
N THR A 286 -10.78 4.62 -4.79
CA THR A 286 -9.62 5.25 -4.14
C THR A 286 -10.00 6.57 -3.44
N THR A 287 -10.81 7.41 -4.09
CA THR A 287 -11.31 8.66 -3.49
C THR A 287 -12.27 8.39 -2.33
N PHE A 288 -13.01 7.28 -2.36
CA PHE A 288 -13.85 6.84 -1.25
C PHE A 288 -13.05 6.34 -0.05
N LEU A 289 -11.82 5.85 -0.27
CA LEU A 289 -10.88 5.55 0.82
C LEU A 289 -10.23 6.82 1.38
N ASN A 290 -9.83 7.77 0.53
CA ASN A 290 -9.19 9.02 0.95
C ASN A 290 -9.22 10.11 -0.12
N PHE A 291 -9.51 11.35 0.27
CA PHE A 291 -9.49 12.50 -0.66
C PHE A 291 -8.09 13.03 -0.99
N ALA A 292 -7.04 12.62 -0.26
CA ALA A 292 -5.66 12.98 -0.57
C ALA A 292 -5.25 12.62 -2.01
N VAL A 293 -5.93 11.65 -2.65
CA VAL A 293 -5.65 11.25 -4.03
C VAL A 293 -6.33 12.12 -5.09
N LEU A 294 -7.21 13.08 -4.74
CA LEU A 294 -7.88 13.94 -5.73
C LEU A 294 -6.94 14.60 -6.75
N PRO A 295 -5.72 15.06 -6.37
CA PRO A 295 -4.75 15.58 -7.33
C PRO A 295 -4.40 14.61 -8.48
N PHE A 296 -4.57 13.29 -8.32
CA PHE A 296 -4.41 12.30 -9.39
C PHE A 296 -5.28 12.62 -10.63
N LEU A 297 -6.47 13.20 -10.43
CA LEU A 297 -7.37 13.59 -11.52
C LEU A 297 -6.70 14.60 -12.47
N LEU A 298 -5.85 15.48 -11.94
CA LEU A 298 -5.09 16.44 -12.75
C LEU A 298 -4.10 15.72 -13.66
N LEU A 299 -3.36 14.73 -13.15
CA LEU A 299 -2.47 13.90 -13.96
C LEU A 299 -3.23 13.17 -15.06
N ALA A 300 -4.32 12.49 -14.70
CA ALA A 300 -5.14 11.73 -15.65
C ALA A 300 -5.71 12.64 -16.75
N GLY A 301 -6.20 13.82 -16.38
CA GLY A 301 -6.75 14.82 -17.31
C GLY A 301 -5.69 15.41 -18.24
N LEU A 302 -4.58 15.91 -17.69
CA LEU A 302 -3.48 16.48 -18.50
C LEU A 302 -2.88 15.45 -19.45
N PHE A 303 -2.69 14.22 -18.98
CA PHE A 303 -2.20 13.13 -19.83
C PHE A 303 -3.19 12.81 -20.95
N THR A 304 -4.50 12.72 -20.65
CA THR A 304 -5.54 12.43 -21.66
C THR A 304 -5.61 13.53 -22.72
N LEU A 305 -5.56 14.80 -22.30
CA LEU A 305 -5.53 15.95 -23.21
C LEU A 305 -4.28 15.91 -24.10
N GLY A 306 -3.10 15.73 -23.50
CA GLY A 306 -1.85 15.63 -24.24
C GLY A 306 -1.81 14.41 -25.18
N TRP A 307 -2.35 13.27 -24.75
CA TRP A 307 -2.45 12.07 -25.56
C TRP A 307 -3.28 12.33 -26.81
N CYS A 308 -4.52 12.82 -26.64
CA CYS A 308 -5.43 13.05 -27.75
C CYS A 308 -4.95 14.16 -28.69
N ALA A 309 -4.31 15.21 -28.17
CA ALA A 309 -3.91 16.38 -28.95
C ALA A 309 -2.54 16.25 -29.63
N LEU A 310 -1.60 15.53 -29.02
CA LEU A 310 -0.18 15.60 -29.39
C LEU A 310 0.39 14.27 -29.89
N THR A 311 -0.17 13.13 -29.49
CA THR A 311 0.37 11.83 -29.94
C THR A 311 -0.07 11.51 -31.38
N PRO A 312 0.86 11.21 -32.30
CA PRO A 312 0.50 10.86 -33.68
C PRO A 312 -0.36 9.60 -33.73
N ARG A 313 -1.48 9.66 -34.46
CA ARG A 313 -2.27 8.46 -34.76
C ARG A 313 -1.54 7.61 -35.81
N PRO A 314 -1.61 6.27 -35.73
CA PRO A 314 -1.30 5.47 -36.91
C PRO A 314 -2.23 5.91 -38.05
N PRO A 315 -1.72 6.09 -39.28
CA PRO A 315 -2.56 6.45 -40.40
C PRO A 315 -3.66 5.40 -40.58
N LEU A 316 -4.89 5.86 -40.80
CA LEU A 316 -5.98 4.99 -41.24
C LEU A 316 -5.51 4.22 -42.50
N PRO A 317 -5.87 2.94 -42.67
CA PRO A 317 -5.72 2.29 -43.96
C PRO A 317 -6.39 3.22 -44.99
N GLN A 318 -5.63 3.70 -45.97
CA GLN A 318 -6.21 4.48 -47.06
C GLN A 318 -7.21 3.56 -47.76
N GLY A 319 -8.50 3.82 -47.54
CA GLY A 319 -9.53 3.34 -48.45
C GLY A 319 -9.16 3.85 -49.83
N GLU A 320 -9.04 2.94 -50.78
CA GLU A 320 -8.93 3.26 -52.19
C GLU A 320 -10.02 4.27 -52.54
N GLY A 321 -9.62 5.33 -53.27
CA GLY A 321 -10.47 6.49 -53.52
C GLY A 321 -11.83 6.10 -54.09
N GLU A 322 -12.87 6.71 -53.53
CA GLU A 322 -14.19 6.74 -54.12
C GLU A 322 -14.10 7.40 -55.49
N ASN A 323 -14.17 6.59 -56.55
CA ASN A 323 -14.53 7.06 -57.87
C ASN A 323 -16.00 6.70 -58.08
N SER A 324 -16.84 7.72 -58.08
CA SER A 324 -18.27 7.62 -58.37
C SER A 324 -18.49 7.22 -59.84
N GLY A 325 -19.09 6.06 -60.06
CA GLY A 325 -19.59 5.64 -61.38
C GLY A 325 -20.53 4.46 -61.21
N GLN A 326 -21.82 4.69 -61.43
CA GLN A 326 -22.82 3.63 -61.60
C GLN A 326 -22.41 2.70 -62.74
N ASP A 327 -22.37 1.39 -62.50
CA ASP A 327 -23.09 0.47 -63.38
C ASP A 327 -23.33 -0.91 -62.76
N SER A 328 -24.42 -1.54 -63.20
CA SER A 328 -24.95 -2.81 -62.74
C SER A 328 -24.21 -3.98 -63.40
N GLY A 329 -23.99 -5.10 -62.68
CA GLY A 329 -23.62 -6.37 -63.33
C GLY A 329 -22.87 -7.37 -62.46
N SER A 330 -23.52 -8.52 -62.23
CA SER A 330 -23.00 -9.71 -61.57
C SER A 330 -21.69 -10.25 -62.16
N ALA A 331 -20.75 -10.67 -61.31
CA ALA A 331 -19.82 -11.77 -61.63
C ALA A 331 -19.28 -12.43 -60.34
N LEU A 332 -19.47 -13.74 -60.28
CA LEU A 332 -19.04 -14.68 -59.24
C LEU A 332 -17.54 -15.02 -59.36
N THR A 333 -16.96 -15.44 -58.22
CA THR A 333 -16.09 -16.64 -57.96
C THR A 333 -14.88 -16.32 -57.06
N PRO A 334 -14.25 -17.32 -56.39
CA PRO A 334 -14.84 -18.32 -55.50
C PRO A 334 -14.07 -18.45 -54.15
N ARG A 335 -14.73 -19.00 -53.13
CA ARG A 335 -14.11 -19.39 -51.84
C ARG A 335 -13.77 -20.90 -51.86
N PRO A 336 -12.62 -21.37 -51.35
CA PRO A 336 -12.32 -22.80 -51.29
C PRO A 336 -13.10 -23.51 -50.16
N PRO A 337 -13.33 -24.84 -50.27
CA PRO A 337 -14.37 -25.55 -49.53
C PRO A 337 -13.90 -26.05 -48.16
N LEU A 338 -14.86 -26.14 -47.23
CA LEU A 338 -14.79 -26.97 -46.02
C LEU A 338 -15.61 -28.25 -46.26
N PRO A 339 -15.16 -29.44 -45.81
CA PRO A 339 -15.93 -30.68 -45.96
C PRO A 339 -17.10 -30.72 -44.97
N GLN A 340 -18.27 -31.11 -45.48
CA GLN A 340 -19.51 -31.37 -44.75
C GLN A 340 -19.67 -32.85 -44.37
N GLY A 341 -20.49 -33.06 -43.32
CA GLY A 341 -21.28 -34.26 -43.08
C GLY A 341 -21.12 -34.79 -41.65
N GLU A 342 -22.13 -35.01 -40.81
CA GLU A 342 -23.59 -34.80 -40.82
C GLU A 342 -24.08 -35.23 -39.42
N GLY A 343 -25.24 -34.74 -38.95
CA GLY A 343 -26.05 -35.41 -37.93
C GLY A 343 -26.44 -34.60 -36.69
N GLU A 344 -27.66 -34.05 -36.71
CA GLU A 344 -28.40 -33.59 -35.53
C GLU A 344 -28.89 -34.80 -34.70
N ASN A 345 -28.78 -34.77 -33.36
CA ASN A 345 -29.93 -35.02 -32.49
C ASN A 345 -29.72 -34.63 -31.01
N SER A 346 -30.86 -34.37 -30.38
CA SER A 346 -31.16 -33.92 -29.02
C SER A 346 -30.92 -34.94 -27.87
N GLY A 347 -30.82 -34.46 -26.62
CA GLY A 347 -31.29 -35.19 -25.43
C GLY A 347 -30.31 -35.39 -24.25
N ARG A 348 -30.67 -34.78 -23.09
CA ARG A 348 -30.56 -35.19 -21.66
C ARG A 348 -29.45 -36.12 -21.12
N ASP A 349 -28.90 -35.66 -19.98
CA ASP A 349 -28.55 -36.32 -18.70
C ASP A 349 -27.71 -37.62 -18.61
N SER A 350 -26.76 -37.55 -17.64
CA SER A 350 -26.21 -38.62 -16.77
C SER A 350 -24.97 -39.43 -17.20
N GLY A 351 -23.96 -39.46 -16.30
CA GLY A 351 -23.28 -40.72 -15.91
C GLY A 351 -21.85 -41.02 -16.42
N SER A 352 -20.88 -40.89 -15.50
CA SER A 352 -19.72 -41.78 -15.23
C SER A 352 -18.74 -42.27 -16.33
N THR A 353 -17.46 -41.91 -16.12
CA THR A 353 -16.23 -42.75 -16.05
C THR A 353 -15.88 -43.76 -17.17
N LEU A 354 -14.69 -43.59 -17.80
CA LEU A 354 -13.52 -44.52 -17.82
C LEU A 354 -12.59 -44.26 -19.03
N THR A 355 -11.30 -44.12 -18.74
CA THR A 355 -10.11 -44.12 -19.63
C THR A 355 -9.76 -45.56 -20.10
N PRO A 356 -8.97 -45.82 -21.18
CA PRO A 356 -7.49 -45.66 -21.13
C PRO A 356 -6.72 -45.37 -22.45
N ARG A 357 -5.44 -45.04 -22.23
CA ARG A 357 -4.34 -44.70 -23.16
C ARG A 357 -3.50 -45.95 -23.49
N PRO A 358 -2.77 -46.03 -24.63
CA PRO A 358 -1.69 -47.01 -24.83
C PRO A 358 -0.26 -46.41 -24.86
N PRO A 359 0.80 -47.24 -24.76
CA PRO A 359 2.02 -46.92 -23.99
C PRO A 359 3.34 -46.80 -24.78
N LEU A 360 4.37 -46.32 -24.07
CA LEU A 360 5.82 -46.38 -24.37
C LEU A 360 6.45 -47.66 -23.78
N PRO A 361 7.59 -48.15 -24.31
CA PRO A 361 8.45 -49.07 -23.57
C PRO A 361 9.69 -48.36 -22.98
N GLN A 362 9.95 -48.64 -21.69
CA GLN A 362 11.23 -48.45 -20.99
C GLN A 362 12.03 -49.76 -21.05
N GLY A 363 13.35 -49.63 -21.06
CA GLY A 363 14.28 -50.69 -20.65
C GLY A 363 15.19 -50.15 -19.55
N GLU A 364 15.15 -50.80 -18.39
CA GLU A 364 16.02 -50.58 -17.23
C GLU A 364 17.34 -51.35 -17.34
N GLY A 365 18.34 -50.98 -16.55
CA GLY A 365 19.56 -51.78 -16.36
C GLY A 365 20.64 -51.06 -15.57
N GLU A 366 20.89 -51.57 -14.36
CA GLU A 366 21.70 -51.02 -13.27
C GLU A 366 23.22 -51.06 -13.48
N ASN A 367 23.90 -50.28 -12.61
CA ASN A 367 25.02 -50.69 -11.75
C ASN A 367 26.41 -50.02 -11.91
N SER A 368 27.03 -49.93 -10.75
CA SER A 368 28.23 -49.22 -10.28
C SER A 368 29.58 -49.82 -10.73
N GLY A 369 30.67 -49.03 -10.64
CA GLY A 369 32.04 -49.59 -10.59
C GLY A 369 33.17 -48.72 -11.19
N GLN A 370 34.27 -48.63 -10.44
CA GLN A 370 35.54 -47.90 -10.58
C GLN A 370 36.44 -48.15 -11.83
N ASP A 371 37.38 -47.21 -12.00
CA ASP A 371 38.81 -47.33 -12.40
C ASP A 371 39.30 -47.34 -13.88
N SER A 372 40.12 -46.30 -14.16
CA SER A 372 41.50 -46.31 -14.69
C SER A 372 41.85 -46.60 -16.18
N GLY A 373 42.66 -45.68 -16.76
CA GLY A 373 43.67 -45.89 -17.83
C GLY A 373 43.28 -45.44 -19.26
N SER A 374 43.76 -44.29 -19.79
CA SER A 374 44.98 -44.08 -20.65
C SER A 374 45.06 -45.03 -21.87
N THR A 375 45.31 -44.67 -23.14
CA THR A 375 46.12 -43.63 -23.81
C THR A 375 45.71 -43.64 -25.32
N LEU A 376 45.77 -42.56 -26.11
CA LEU A 376 46.80 -42.35 -27.16
C LEU A 376 46.58 -41.00 -27.89
N THR A 377 47.71 -40.35 -28.16
CA THR A 377 48.12 -39.09 -28.82
C THR A 377 47.87 -39.04 -30.36
N PRO A 378 48.32 -38.00 -31.14
CA PRO A 378 48.36 -36.53 -30.95
C PRO A 378 47.97 -35.67 -32.21
N ARG A 379 47.90 -34.33 -31.98
CA ARG A 379 47.95 -33.10 -32.85
C ARG A 379 48.99 -33.11 -34.02
N PRO A 380 49.14 -32.10 -34.96
CA PRO A 380 48.86 -30.63 -34.94
C PRO A 380 48.43 -29.98 -36.34
N PRO A 381 48.78 -28.72 -36.76
CA PRO A 381 47.97 -27.49 -36.66
C PRO A 381 47.91 -26.56 -37.94
N LEU A 382 47.42 -25.32 -37.75
CA LEU A 382 47.43 -24.09 -38.61
C LEU A 382 48.70 -23.82 -39.46
N PRO A 383 48.62 -22.83 -40.38
CA PRO A 383 49.66 -21.79 -40.37
C PRO A 383 49.17 -20.33 -40.54
N GLN A 384 49.90 -19.42 -39.89
CA GLN A 384 50.12 -18.02 -40.27
C GLN A 384 51.54 -17.91 -40.86
N GLY A 385 51.76 -16.99 -41.80
CA GLY A 385 53.08 -16.58 -42.25
C GLY A 385 53.08 -15.16 -42.81
N GLU A 386 53.88 -14.28 -42.21
CA GLU A 386 54.30 -12.97 -42.75
C GLU A 386 55.55 -13.13 -43.63
N GLY A 387 55.74 -12.23 -44.61
CA GLY A 387 57.00 -12.08 -45.36
C GLY A 387 56.98 -10.94 -46.38
N LYS A 388 57.92 -10.00 -46.25
CA LYS A 388 58.15 -8.76 -47.04
C LYS A 388 58.91 -9.01 -48.36
N ASN A 389 58.64 -8.18 -49.40
CA ASN A 389 59.57 -7.29 -50.17
C ASN A 389 59.36 -7.20 -51.70
N SER A 390 59.52 -5.95 -52.20
CA SER A 390 59.86 -5.46 -53.58
C SER A 390 58.80 -5.62 -54.69
N GLY A 391 58.51 -4.68 -55.60
CA GLY A 391 58.94 -3.30 -55.89
C GLY A 391 58.40 -2.85 -57.28
N ARG A 392 58.20 -1.54 -57.50
CA ARG A 392 57.96 -0.79 -58.78
C ARG A 392 56.63 -1.08 -59.55
N ASP A 393 55.94 -0.16 -60.24
CA ASP A 393 56.22 1.21 -60.75
C ASP A 393 54.90 1.98 -61.07
N SER A 394 54.96 3.33 -61.00
CA SER A 394 54.24 4.38 -61.80
C SER A 394 52.69 4.44 -61.86
N GLY A 395 51.94 5.55 -61.77
CA GLY A 395 52.12 7.02 -61.63
C GLY A 395 50.70 7.68 -61.57
N SER A 396 50.42 8.63 -60.66
CA SER A 396 50.17 10.09 -60.89
C SER A 396 49.16 10.47 -62.02
N THR A 397 48.18 11.39 -61.96
CA THR A 397 47.54 12.32 -60.98
C THR A 397 46.36 13.01 -61.74
N LEU A 398 45.46 13.69 -61.00
CA LEU A 398 44.66 14.89 -61.37
C LEU A 398 43.20 14.77 -61.90
N THR A 399 42.28 15.32 -61.09
CA THR A 399 41.00 15.99 -61.42
C THR A 399 41.22 17.27 -62.25
N PRO A 400 40.24 17.77 -63.04
CA PRO A 400 39.22 18.72 -62.53
C PRO A 400 37.82 18.68 -63.21
N ARG A 401 36.91 19.50 -62.65
CA ARG A 401 35.48 19.77 -62.98
C ARG A 401 35.33 20.80 -64.15
N PRO A 402 34.12 21.35 -64.42
CA PRO A 402 33.03 21.00 -65.36
C PRO A 402 33.00 21.86 -66.67
N PRO A 403 31.90 21.87 -67.45
CA PRO A 403 31.49 23.14 -68.09
C PRO A 403 29.98 23.48 -68.08
N LEU A 404 29.72 24.80 -68.13
CA LEU A 404 28.53 25.49 -68.67
C LEU A 404 28.80 25.86 -70.14
N PRO A 405 27.77 26.27 -70.92
CA PRO A 405 27.87 27.58 -71.56
C PRO A 405 26.57 28.42 -71.62
N GLN A 406 26.77 29.74 -71.76
CA GLN A 406 25.84 30.82 -72.11
C GLN A 406 26.09 31.31 -73.56
N GLY A 407 25.11 32.00 -74.15
CA GLY A 407 25.22 32.87 -75.36
C GLY A 407 23.97 32.77 -76.25
N GLU A 408 23.00 33.70 -76.22
CA GLU A 408 22.90 35.02 -76.92
C GLU A 408 22.66 34.93 -78.44
N GLY A 409 21.61 35.62 -78.95
CA GLY A 409 21.37 35.85 -80.39
C GLY A 409 19.92 36.17 -80.78
N GLU A 410 19.71 37.33 -81.40
CA GLU A 410 18.46 38.11 -81.56
C GLU A 410 17.55 37.80 -82.78
N ASN A 411 16.23 37.91 -82.54
CA ASN A 411 15.19 38.72 -83.22
C ASN A 411 14.84 38.57 -84.74
N SER A 412 13.58 38.20 -85.04
CA SER A 412 12.66 39.02 -85.88
C SER A 412 11.23 38.40 -86.00
N GLY A 413 10.19 39.22 -85.77
CA GLY A 413 8.91 39.12 -86.51
C GLY A 413 7.58 38.96 -85.75
N ARG A 414 7.00 40.09 -85.29
CA ARG A 414 5.56 40.46 -85.18
C ARG A 414 4.53 39.63 -84.37
N ASP A 415 4.01 40.30 -83.34
CA ASP A 415 2.74 40.17 -82.59
C ASP A 415 1.44 40.24 -83.46
N PRO A 416 0.21 40.05 -82.90
CA PRO A 416 -0.18 39.92 -81.46
C PRO A 416 -1.18 38.78 -81.11
N ASP A 417 -1.22 38.37 -79.84
CA ASP A 417 -2.43 38.46 -78.97
C ASP A 417 -2.37 37.53 -77.73
N SER A 418 -2.96 38.05 -76.64
CA SER A 418 -3.44 37.34 -75.44
C SER A 418 -2.47 37.09 -74.28
N ALA A 419 -2.35 38.11 -73.42
CA ALA A 419 -1.98 37.96 -72.02
C ALA A 419 -3.18 37.49 -71.19
N LEU A 420 -3.15 36.27 -70.63
CA LEU A 420 -3.96 35.82 -69.48
C LEU A 420 -3.41 34.46 -69.00
N GLY A 421 -2.44 34.45 -68.09
CA GLY A 421 -1.82 33.18 -67.69
C GLY A 421 -0.92 33.18 -66.45
N THR A 422 -1.10 34.08 -65.48
CA THR A 422 -0.30 34.06 -64.23
C THR A 422 -1.11 34.51 -63.00
N GLN A 423 -2.26 33.88 -62.74
CA GLN A 423 -2.97 34.04 -61.45
C GLN A 423 -3.38 32.72 -60.77
N HIS A 424 -3.36 31.57 -61.46
CA HIS A 424 -3.82 30.30 -60.87
C HIS A 424 -2.85 29.63 -59.90
N SER A 425 -1.53 29.90 -59.98
CA SER A 425 -0.54 29.22 -59.13
C SER A 425 -0.47 29.77 -57.70
N ALA A 426 -0.71 31.07 -57.49
CA ALA A 426 -0.69 31.69 -56.15
C ALA A 426 -2.00 31.41 -55.37
N LEU A 427 -3.14 31.29 -56.07
CA LEU A 427 -4.42 30.90 -55.48
C LEU A 427 -4.46 29.41 -55.11
N SER A 428 -3.84 28.53 -55.90
CA SER A 428 -3.73 27.10 -55.55
C SER A 428 -2.90 26.87 -54.28
N THR A 429 -1.80 27.62 -54.07
CA THR A 429 -1.04 27.57 -52.82
C THR A 429 -1.80 28.16 -51.63
N ARG A 430 -2.65 29.18 -51.83
CA ARG A 430 -3.50 29.74 -50.76
C ARG A 430 -4.68 28.83 -50.42
N HIS A 431 -5.32 28.20 -51.40
CA HIS A 431 -6.38 27.19 -51.17
C HIS A 431 -5.83 25.90 -50.57
N SER A 432 -4.60 25.50 -50.92
CA SER A 432 -3.91 24.38 -50.25
C SER A 432 -3.50 24.74 -48.82
N ALA A 433 -3.05 25.97 -48.57
CA ALA A 433 -2.76 26.48 -47.23
C ALA A 433 -4.02 26.65 -46.35
N LEU A 434 -5.16 27.04 -46.94
CA LEU A 434 -6.46 27.12 -46.27
C LEU A 434 -7.07 25.73 -46.05
N GLY A 435 -6.95 24.81 -47.02
CA GLY A 435 -7.38 23.42 -46.89
C GLY A 435 -6.57 22.65 -45.84
N THR A 436 -5.25 22.89 -45.76
CA THR A 436 -4.40 22.35 -44.68
C THR A 436 -4.70 22.99 -43.33
N ARG A 437 -5.02 24.29 -43.26
CA ARG A 437 -5.50 24.94 -42.03
C ARG A 437 -6.85 24.41 -41.57
N HIS A 438 -7.82 24.22 -42.47
CA HIS A 438 -9.12 23.64 -42.16
C HIS A 438 -9.01 22.17 -41.75
N SER A 439 -8.15 21.38 -42.41
CA SER A 439 -7.87 19.99 -42.04
C SER A 439 -7.19 19.90 -40.66
N ALA A 440 -6.20 20.78 -40.38
CA ALA A 440 -5.54 20.88 -39.08
C ALA A 440 -6.51 21.30 -37.95
N LEU A 441 -7.41 22.26 -38.21
CA LEU A 441 -8.47 22.67 -37.29
C LEU A 441 -9.47 21.53 -37.02
N ASN A 442 -9.88 20.79 -38.05
CA ASN A 442 -10.76 19.63 -37.90
C ASN A 442 -10.11 18.51 -37.06
N THR A 443 -8.81 18.24 -37.26
CA THR A 443 -8.09 17.26 -36.43
C THR A 443 -7.97 17.69 -34.97
N ARG A 444 -7.82 19.00 -34.68
CA ARG A 444 -7.79 19.52 -33.30
C ARG A 444 -9.15 19.49 -32.62
N HIS A 445 -10.22 19.85 -33.34
CA HIS A 445 -11.59 19.71 -32.84
C HIS A 445 -11.91 18.26 -32.51
N PHE A 446 -11.54 17.32 -33.40
CA PHE A 446 -11.76 15.89 -33.16
C PHE A 446 -10.93 15.36 -31.98
N ALA A 447 -9.72 15.87 -31.76
CA ALA A 447 -8.89 15.53 -30.60
C ALA A 447 -9.52 15.99 -29.27
N LEU A 448 -10.03 17.22 -29.21
CA LEU A 448 -10.70 17.75 -28.03
C LEU A 448 -12.02 17.04 -27.74
N LEU A 449 -12.83 16.75 -28.76
CA LEU A 449 -14.05 15.96 -28.61
C LEU A 449 -13.76 14.55 -28.08
N ARG A 450 -12.70 13.90 -28.57
CA ARG A 450 -12.27 12.60 -28.05
C ARG A 450 -11.83 12.70 -26.58
N ALA A 451 -11.02 13.70 -26.23
CA ALA A 451 -10.61 13.90 -24.85
C ALA A 451 -11.81 14.16 -23.93
N ALA A 452 -12.79 14.96 -24.38
CA ALA A 452 -14.03 15.21 -23.67
C ALA A 452 -14.86 13.92 -23.49
N TRP A 453 -14.95 13.08 -24.53
CA TRP A 453 -15.65 11.80 -24.46
C TRP A 453 -14.98 10.82 -23.48
N VAL A 454 -13.66 10.70 -23.54
CA VAL A 454 -12.89 9.90 -22.57
C VAL A 454 -13.11 10.43 -21.15
N GLY A 455 -13.05 11.75 -20.98
CA GLY A 455 -13.32 12.42 -19.71
C GLY A 455 -14.73 12.13 -19.18
N LEU A 456 -15.75 12.15 -20.06
CA LEU A 456 -17.12 11.83 -19.69
C LEU A 456 -17.26 10.37 -19.22
N VAL A 457 -16.72 9.40 -19.96
CA VAL A 457 -16.79 7.97 -19.59
C VAL A 457 -16.04 7.72 -18.28
N PHE A 458 -14.85 8.31 -18.12
CA PHE A 458 -14.10 8.25 -16.87
C PHE A 458 -14.91 8.86 -15.73
N GLY A 459 -15.53 10.02 -15.96
CA GLY A 459 -16.38 10.72 -15.01
C GLY A 459 -17.61 9.91 -14.59
N ILE A 460 -18.23 9.16 -15.50
CA ILE A 460 -19.33 8.23 -15.18
C ILE A 460 -18.84 7.15 -14.22
N GLY A 461 -17.68 6.54 -14.51
CA GLY A 461 -17.09 5.53 -13.63
C GLY A 461 -16.72 6.11 -12.25
N LEU A 462 -16.21 7.34 -12.22
CA LEU A 462 -15.87 8.04 -10.98
C LEU A 462 -17.12 8.37 -10.15
N ALA A 463 -18.17 8.88 -10.80
CA ALA A 463 -19.36 9.36 -10.13
C ALA A 463 -20.29 8.22 -9.67
N ALA A 464 -20.32 7.08 -10.36
CA ALA A 464 -21.30 6.02 -10.10
C ALA A 464 -21.30 5.52 -8.64
N PRO A 465 -20.16 5.18 -7.99
CA PRO A 465 -20.16 4.76 -6.60
C PRO A 465 -20.54 5.89 -5.63
N TRP A 466 -20.12 7.13 -5.91
CA TRP A 466 -20.48 8.30 -5.11
C TRP A 466 -21.97 8.65 -5.20
N ILE A 467 -22.57 8.50 -6.38
CA ILE A 467 -24.01 8.66 -6.58
C ILE A 467 -24.75 7.56 -5.80
N ALA A 468 -24.32 6.30 -5.91
CA ALA A 468 -24.92 5.21 -5.14
C ALA A 468 -24.85 5.46 -3.63
N TYR A 469 -23.68 5.89 -3.13
CA TYR A 469 -23.50 6.32 -1.74
C TYR A 469 -24.50 7.42 -1.35
N THR A 470 -24.60 8.47 -2.17
CA THR A 470 -25.50 9.61 -1.91
C THR A 470 -26.97 9.17 -1.90
N VAL A 471 -27.38 8.29 -2.81
CA VAL A 471 -28.76 7.77 -2.87
C VAL A 471 -29.09 6.92 -1.63
N VAL A 472 -28.15 6.12 -1.14
CA VAL A 472 -28.35 5.23 0.02
C VAL A 472 -28.33 6.00 1.35
N THR A 473 -27.44 6.99 1.46
CA THR A 473 -27.14 7.67 2.73
C THR A 473 -27.76 9.06 2.85
N GLY A 474 -28.12 9.70 1.73
CA GLY A 474 -28.50 11.11 1.69
C GLY A 474 -27.33 12.08 1.83
N VAL A 475 -26.10 11.60 2.02
CA VAL A 475 -24.89 12.42 2.17
C VAL A 475 -24.15 12.50 0.85
N SER A 476 -23.90 13.72 0.35
CA SER A 476 -23.14 13.91 -0.89
C SER A 476 -21.63 13.96 -0.61
N PRO A 477 -20.78 13.61 -1.59
CA PRO A 477 -19.33 13.84 -1.46
C PRO A 477 -18.96 15.31 -1.22
N LEU A 478 -19.81 16.26 -1.64
CA LEU A 478 -19.59 17.68 -1.40
C LEU A 478 -19.77 18.06 0.07
N ASP A 479 -20.67 17.39 0.79
CA ASP A 479 -20.86 17.59 2.23
C ASP A 479 -19.62 17.14 3.00
N ILE A 480 -19.07 15.97 2.65
CA ILE A 480 -17.83 15.44 3.23
C ILE A 480 -16.64 16.35 2.91
N LEU A 481 -16.53 16.83 1.66
CA LEU A 481 -15.48 17.77 1.26
C LEU A 481 -15.59 19.09 2.02
N ARG A 482 -16.82 19.57 2.31
CA ARG A 482 -17.02 20.81 3.07
C ARG A 482 -16.44 20.71 4.47
N VAL A 483 -16.69 19.61 5.19
CA VAL A 483 -16.08 19.35 6.50
C VAL A 483 -14.57 19.23 6.36
N THR A 484 -14.11 18.44 5.38
CA THR A 484 -12.67 18.23 5.09
C THR A 484 -11.90 19.55 4.91
N PHE A 485 -12.43 20.47 4.10
CA PHE A 485 -11.80 21.78 3.85
C PHE A 485 -11.95 22.73 5.04
N GLY A 486 -13.04 22.63 5.81
CA GLY A 486 -13.21 23.35 7.08
C GLY A 486 -12.09 23.00 8.06
N SER A 487 -11.93 21.72 8.37
CA SER A 487 -10.88 21.24 9.26
C SER A 487 -9.46 21.51 8.71
N HIS A 488 -9.24 21.41 7.39
CA HIS A 488 -7.94 21.73 6.78
C HIS A 488 -7.51 23.18 6.96
N SER A 489 -8.46 24.13 7.03
CA SER A 489 -8.11 25.54 7.24
C SER A 489 -7.51 25.80 8.63
N GLU A 490 -7.81 24.92 9.59
CA GLU A 490 -7.35 25.00 10.99
C GLU A 490 -6.13 24.09 11.25
N LEU A 491 -5.90 23.07 10.41
CA LEU A 491 -4.80 22.13 10.52
C LEU A 491 -3.49 22.70 9.93
N VAL A 492 -2.48 22.90 10.79
CA VAL A 492 -1.06 23.17 10.50
C VAL A 492 -0.81 24.16 9.35
N GLN A 493 -0.88 25.45 9.64
CA GLN A 493 -0.47 26.52 8.71
C GLN A 493 1.06 26.65 8.71
N ARG A 494 1.72 26.12 7.67
CA ARG A 494 3.18 26.31 7.49
C ARG A 494 3.45 27.56 6.67
N ALA A 495 4.61 28.16 6.89
CA ALA A 495 5.05 29.30 6.07
C ALA A 495 5.16 28.88 4.60
N TYR A 496 4.35 29.51 3.73
CA TYR A 496 4.20 29.11 2.33
C TYR A 496 5.52 29.07 1.54
N LEU A 497 6.41 30.04 1.76
CA LEU A 497 7.66 30.13 1.00
C LEU A 497 8.65 29.01 1.33
N PRO A 498 9.00 28.73 2.60
CA PRO A 498 9.72 27.50 2.95
C PRO A 498 9.01 26.23 2.49
N TRP A 499 7.67 26.23 2.52
CA TRP A 499 6.86 25.09 2.14
C TRP A 499 7.00 24.69 0.68
N LEU A 500 7.03 25.66 -0.24
CA LEU A 500 7.21 25.45 -1.68
C LEU A 500 8.51 24.68 -2.02
N LEU A 501 9.51 24.71 -1.13
CA LEU A 501 10.77 23.95 -1.31
C LEU A 501 10.75 22.63 -0.55
N LEU A 502 10.28 22.64 0.70
CA LEU A 502 10.26 21.44 1.55
C LEU A 502 9.27 20.39 1.06
N HIS A 503 8.15 20.81 0.46
CA HIS A 503 7.12 19.91 -0.05
C HIS A 503 7.62 18.97 -1.15
N PRO A 504 8.19 19.45 -2.27
CA PRO A 504 8.73 18.58 -3.29
C PRO A 504 9.99 17.85 -2.80
N TYR A 505 10.79 18.46 -1.92
CA TYR A 505 11.96 17.81 -1.34
C TYR A 505 11.59 16.52 -0.58
N ASP A 506 10.59 16.57 0.29
CA ASP A 506 10.17 15.42 1.09
C ASP A 506 9.66 14.25 0.22
N VAL A 507 8.81 14.55 -0.77
CA VAL A 507 8.32 13.55 -1.74
C VAL A 507 9.46 12.94 -2.55
N LEU A 508 10.41 13.76 -3.01
CA LEU A 508 11.56 13.29 -3.78
C LEU A 508 12.55 12.50 -2.93
N LEU A 509 12.73 12.86 -1.65
CA LEU A 509 13.57 12.13 -0.71
C LEU A 509 13.01 10.71 -0.50
N PHE A 510 11.71 10.59 -0.25
CA PHE A 510 11.04 9.32 0.00
C PHE A 510 10.70 8.49 -1.25
N THR A 511 10.80 9.09 -2.44
CA THR A 511 10.93 8.34 -3.71
C THR A 511 12.32 7.70 -3.84
N GLY A 512 13.31 8.25 -3.14
CA GLY A 512 14.72 7.91 -3.18
C GLY A 512 15.49 8.76 -4.18
N LEU A 513 16.62 9.33 -3.73
CA LEU A 513 17.35 10.35 -4.50
C LEU A 513 17.72 9.91 -5.93
N PRO A 514 18.26 8.70 -6.18
CA PRO A 514 18.54 8.27 -7.55
C PRO A 514 17.32 8.28 -8.48
N ALA A 515 16.19 7.73 -8.02
CA ALA A 515 14.94 7.72 -8.77
C ALA A 515 14.44 9.15 -9.04
N SER A 516 14.49 10.01 -8.04
CA SER A 516 14.07 11.41 -8.13
C SER A 516 14.90 12.22 -9.11
N ILE A 517 16.23 12.07 -9.11
CA ILE A 517 17.09 12.76 -10.09
C ILE A 517 16.82 12.25 -11.51
N LEU A 518 16.56 10.94 -11.67
CA LEU A 518 16.15 10.39 -12.98
C LEU A 518 14.80 10.97 -13.44
N ALA A 519 13.84 11.14 -12.53
CA ALA A 519 12.54 11.72 -12.84
C ALA A 519 12.67 13.18 -13.32
N ILE A 520 13.40 14.01 -12.55
CA ILE A 520 13.66 15.41 -12.89
C ILE A 520 14.37 15.52 -14.25
N TRP A 521 15.42 14.72 -14.46
CA TRP A 521 16.12 14.74 -15.75
C TRP A 521 15.28 14.20 -16.89
N GLY A 522 14.37 13.25 -16.60
CA GLY A 522 13.36 12.78 -17.54
C GLY A 522 12.46 13.90 -18.02
N ALA A 523 11.97 14.75 -17.12
CA ALA A 523 11.20 15.96 -17.46
C ALA A 523 12.02 16.97 -18.27
N VAL A 524 13.24 17.31 -17.83
CA VAL A 524 14.13 18.23 -18.57
C VAL A 524 14.41 17.73 -19.98
N ARG A 525 14.64 16.42 -20.11
CA ARG A 525 14.89 15.80 -21.40
C ARG A 525 13.63 15.75 -22.28
N ALA A 526 12.47 15.48 -21.69
CA ALA A 526 11.18 15.54 -22.38
C ALA A 526 10.95 16.91 -23.03
N ILE A 527 11.23 17.98 -22.29
CA ILE A 527 11.16 19.37 -22.77
C ILE A 527 12.17 19.60 -23.92
N ARG A 528 13.42 19.17 -23.74
CA ARG A 528 14.50 19.40 -24.73
C ARG A 528 14.34 18.61 -26.02
N LEU A 529 13.80 17.40 -25.95
CA LEU A 529 13.62 16.55 -27.14
C LEU A 529 12.53 17.10 -28.06
N TRP A 530 11.55 17.84 -27.52
CA TRP A 530 10.39 18.35 -28.25
C TRP A 530 9.71 17.28 -29.12
N ARG A 531 9.60 16.05 -28.59
CA ARG A 531 8.97 14.90 -29.26
C ARG A 531 7.66 14.57 -28.57
N TRP A 532 6.58 14.43 -29.33
CA TRP A 532 5.25 14.14 -28.79
C TRP A 532 4.92 12.65 -28.81
N ASP A 533 5.85 11.81 -28.33
CA ASP A 533 5.54 10.41 -28.06
C ASP A 533 4.80 10.25 -26.72
N SER A 534 4.10 9.14 -26.55
CA SER A 534 3.31 8.83 -25.35
C SER A 534 4.09 9.00 -24.05
N LEU A 535 5.36 8.58 -24.03
CA LEU A 535 6.22 8.67 -22.85
C LEU A 535 6.59 10.13 -22.51
N THR A 536 6.89 10.94 -23.51
CA THR A 536 7.23 12.36 -23.32
C THR A 536 6.01 13.15 -22.87
N VAL A 537 4.84 12.89 -23.47
CA VAL A 537 3.56 13.47 -23.04
C VAL A 537 3.26 13.12 -21.58
N PHE A 538 3.43 11.86 -21.19
CA PHE A 538 3.29 11.43 -19.80
C PHE A 538 4.24 12.19 -18.86
N ALA A 539 5.54 12.26 -19.20
CA ALA A 539 6.53 12.92 -18.35
C ALA A 539 6.25 14.41 -18.17
N LEU A 540 5.78 15.09 -19.22
CA LEU A 540 5.40 16.50 -19.16
C LEU A 540 4.11 16.70 -18.34
N ALA A 541 3.09 15.86 -18.55
CA ALA A 541 1.85 15.93 -17.77
C ALA A 541 2.15 15.76 -16.27
N MET A 542 2.96 14.76 -15.91
CA MET A 542 3.36 14.54 -14.52
C MET A 542 4.18 15.69 -13.94
N ALA A 543 5.13 16.25 -14.70
CA ALA A 543 5.90 17.41 -14.25
C ALA A 543 5.00 18.63 -13.97
N VAL A 544 4.03 18.90 -14.86
CA VAL A 544 3.05 19.99 -14.67
C VAL A 544 2.17 19.71 -13.47
N THR A 545 1.71 18.46 -13.27
CA THR A 545 0.91 18.08 -12.10
C THR A 545 1.65 18.34 -10.79
N ILE A 546 2.91 17.91 -10.65
CA ILE A 546 3.68 18.13 -9.41
C ILE A 546 3.79 19.62 -9.11
N VAL A 547 4.17 20.43 -10.12
CA VAL A 547 4.32 21.88 -9.95
C VAL A 547 2.99 22.54 -9.58
N ALA A 548 1.89 22.14 -10.22
CA ALA A 548 0.58 22.68 -9.92
C ALA A 548 0.11 22.34 -8.50
N VAL A 549 0.32 21.11 -8.05
CA VAL A 549 -0.03 20.67 -6.69
C VAL A 549 0.83 21.39 -5.64
N ASP A 550 2.12 21.55 -5.92
CA ASP A 550 3.06 22.25 -5.06
C ASP A 550 2.70 23.73 -4.90
N VAL A 551 2.51 24.44 -6.03
CA VAL A 551 2.11 25.86 -6.03
C VAL A 551 0.75 26.07 -5.39
N ALA A 552 -0.18 25.12 -5.50
CA ALA A 552 -1.50 25.23 -4.88
C ALA A 552 -1.45 25.25 -3.34
N GLY A 553 -0.39 24.72 -2.72
CA GLY A 553 -0.20 24.75 -1.26
C GLY A 553 -1.29 23.99 -0.47
N ILE A 554 -1.99 23.05 -1.12
CA ILE A 554 -3.15 22.34 -0.55
C ILE A 554 -2.72 21.26 0.45
N VAL A 555 -1.54 20.66 0.25
CA VAL A 555 -0.98 19.67 1.17
C VAL A 555 0.02 20.40 2.06
N GLN A 556 -0.15 20.37 3.39
CA GLN A 556 0.69 21.09 4.36
C GLN A 556 1.32 20.19 5.45
N GLY A 557 1.27 18.87 5.27
CA GLY A 557 1.60 17.86 6.30
C GLY A 557 2.75 16.91 5.95
N GLU A 558 2.69 15.66 6.41
CA GLU A 558 3.66 14.60 6.10
C GLU A 558 3.60 14.17 4.62
N ASN A 559 4.11 15.00 3.73
CA ASN A 559 3.88 14.90 2.29
C ASN A 559 4.38 13.59 1.69
N ALA A 560 5.54 13.10 2.13
CA ALA A 560 6.08 11.84 1.66
C ALA A 560 5.10 10.68 1.84
N ARG A 561 4.34 10.69 2.95
CA ARG A 561 3.28 9.71 3.23
C ARG A 561 2.04 10.00 2.39
N ILE A 562 1.50 11.21 2.49
CA ILE A 562 0.22 11.63 1.87
C ILE A 562 0.27 11.51 0.33
N LEU A 563 1.38 11.91 -0.29
CA LEU A 563 1.58 11.93 -1.74
C LEU A 563 2.37 10.73 -2.27
N SER A 564 2.51 9.66 -1.47
CA SER A 564 3.19 8.43 -1.90
C SER A 564 2.59 7.83 -3.18
N PHE A 565 1.30 8.05 -3.44
CA PHE A 565 0.64 7.63 -4.68
C PHE A 565 1.22 8.24 -5.96
N TYR A 566 2.03 9.31 -5.87
CA TYR A 566 2.75 9.87 -7.01
C TYR A 566 4.07 9.18 -7.35
N MET A 567 4.65 8.43 -6.41
CA MET A 567 5.96 7.80 -6.56
C MET A 567 6.04 6.77 -7.71
N PRO A 568 4.99 5.95 -7.98
CA PRO A 568 4.95 5.14 -9.20
C PRO A 568 5.18 5.95 -10.48
N PHE A 569 4.60 7.15 -10.57
CA PHE A 569 4.69 8.01 -11.74
C PHE A 569 6.03 8.74 -11.83
N LEU A 570 6.62 9.12 -10.70
CA LEU A 570 7.99 9.62 -10.62
C LEU A 570 9.00 8.59 -11.16
N LEU A 571 8.86 7.31 -10.78
CA LEU A 571 9.68 6.24 -11.33
C LEU A 571 9.53 6.13 -12.86
N LEU A 572 8.30 6.23 -13.35
CA LEU A 572 7.99 6.16 -14.79
C LEU A 572 8.58 7.33 -15.58
N MET A 573 8.70 8.54 -15.00
CA MET A 573 9.38 9.67 -15.65
C MET A 573 10.85 9.36 -15.95
N GLY A 574 11.51 8.60 -15.07
CA GLY A 574 12.89 8.14 -15.27
C GLY A 574 13.08 7.26 -16.52
N ALA A 575 12.01 6.65 -17.06
CA ALA A 575 12.05 5.85 -18.27
C ALA A 575 12.55 6.64 -19.49
N VAL A 576 12.31 7.95 -19.54
CA VAL A 576 12.78 8.85 -20.61
C VAL A 576 14.30 8.84 -20.74
N VAL A 577 15.00 8.66 -19.61
CA VAL A 577 16.47 8.61 -19.49
C VAL A 577 17.00 7.18 -19.58
N LEU A 578 16.23 6.21 -19.08
CA LEU A 578 16.63 4.81 -19.03
C LEU A 578 16.42 4.06 -20.35
N ARG A 579 15.62 4.59 -21.28
CA ARG A 579 15.44 4.02 -22.63
C ARG A 579 16.70 4.10 -23.51
N GLU A 580 17.67 4.91 -23.13
CA GLU A 580 18.95 5.00 -23.83
C GLU A 580 19.86 3.80 -23.57
N ARG A 581 20.94 3.71 -24.37
CA ARG A 581 21.91 2.62 -24.31
C ARG A 581 22.31 2.30 -22.86
N ALA A 582 22.35 1.00 -22.55
CA ALA A 582 22.72 0.50 -21.23
C ALA A 582 24.04 1.12 -20.77
N SER A 583 24.11 1.50 -19.49
CA SER A 583 25.32 2.07 -18.90
C SER A 583 25.91 1.12 -17.88
N ARG A 584 27.24 1.11 -17.76
CA ARG A 584 27.94 0.42 -16.67
C ARG A 584 27.50 0.89 -15.27
N TYR A 585 26.85 2.06 -15.17
CA TYR A 585 26.36 2.62 -13.92
C TYR A 585 24.92 2.22 -13.57
N ASP A 586 24.23 1.39 -14.36
CA ASP A 586 22.83 1.03 -14.09
C ASP A 586 22.67 0.18 -12.82
N LEU A 587 23.58 -0.77 -12.60
CA LEU A 587 23.62 -1.57 -11.37
C LEU A 587 24.07 -0.74 -10.15
N PRO A 588 25.17 0.05 -10.23
CA PRO A 588 25.52 1.00 -9.17
C PRO A 588 24.40 1.97 -8.79
N LEU A 589 23.61 2.46 -9.75
CA LEU A 589 22.48 3.35 -9.47
C LEU A 589 21.39 2.64 -8.66
N PHE A 590 21.10 1.39 -9.00
CA PHE A 590 20.15 0.55 -8.29
C PHE A 590 20.66 0.19 -6.87
N GLY A 591 21.95 -0.09 -6.71
CA GLY A 591 22.59 -0.27 -5.41
C GLY A 591 22.59 0.99 -4.55
N ALA A 592 22.80 2.17 -5.16
CA ALA A 592 22.73 3.44 -4.45
C ALA A 592 21.32 3.76 -3.94
N GLN A 593 20.28 3.36 -4.67
CA GLN A 593 18.89 3.46 -4.20
C GLN A 593 18.67 2.58 -2.96
N ALA A 594 19.17 1.34 -2.98
CA ALA A 594 19.11 0.44 -1.83
C ALA A 594 19.88 1.01 -0.62
N LEU A 595 21.03 1.65 -0.84
CA LEU A 595 21.78 2.31 0.23
C LEU A 595 20.99 3.48 0.87
N VAL A 596 20.26 4.26 0.06
CA VAL A 596 19.39 5.33 0.57
C VAL A 596 18.26 4.73 1.42
N VAL A 597 17.63 3.64 0.98
CA VAL A 597 16.64 2.91 1.79
C VAL A 597 17.24 2.48 3.12
N LEU A 598 18.42 1.84 3.11
CA LEU A 598 19.08 1.40 4.34
C LEU A 598 19.34 2.57 5.30
N ALA A 599 19.93 3.66 4.81
CA ALA A 599 20.24 4.82 5.62
C ALA A 599 18.97 5.44 6.24
N MET A 600 17.92 5.62 5.44
CA MET A 600 16.66 6.20 5.90
C MET A 600 15.94 5.28 6.89
N ALA A 601 15.80 3.99 6.57
CA ALA A 601 15.10 3.04 7.43
C ALA A 601 15.82 2.82 8.77
N ALA A 602 17.16 2.86 8.79
CA ALA A 602 17.95 2.70 10.01
C ALA A 602 17.73 3.83 11.02
N VAL A 603 17.58 5.07 10.57
CA VAL A 603 17.66 6.23 11.47
C VAL A 603 16.41 7.10 11.53
N LEU A 604 15.54 7.08 10.51
CA LEU A 604 14.32 7.87 10.52
C LEU A 604 13.20 7.12 11.21
N TYR A 605 12.56 7.75 12.19
CA TYR A 605 11.38 7.23 12.86
C TYR A 605 10.14 7.89 12.26
N VAL A 606 9.56 7.22 11.27
CA VAL A 606 8.54 7.81 10.38
C VAL A 606 7.10 7.42 10.74
N VAL A 607 6.94 6.34 11.49
CA VAL A 607 5.66 5.93 12.06
C VAL A 607 5.92 5.65 13.54
N PRO A 608 5.56 6.59 14.44
CA PRO A 608 5.79 6.43 15.85
C PRO A 608 4.92 5.31 16.41
N LEU A 609 5.37 4.71 17.51
CA LEU A 609 4.59 3.83 18.37
C LEU A 609 3.75 4.71 19.31
N ASP A 610 2.47 4.35 19.43
CA ASP A 610 1.44 5.11 20.15
C ASP A 610 0.83 4.27 21.28
N LEU A 611 0.80 2.94 21.11
CA LEU A 611 0.37 1.99 22.12
C LEU A 611 1.57 1.37 22.84
N ASP A 612 1.39 1.07 24.11
CA ASP A 612 2.44 0.51 24.95
C ASP A 612 2.90 -0.89 24.45
N PRO A 613 4.18 -1.23 24.66
CA PRO A 613 4.69 -2.55 24.34
C PRO A 613 3.98 -3.63 25.15
N MET A 614 3.93 -4.84 24.60
CA MET A 614 3.42 -5.99 25.34
C MET A 614 4.20 -6.17 26.65
N PRO A 615 3.54 -6.36 27.80
CA PRO A 615 4.23 -6.60 29.07
C PRO A 615 4.99 -7.94 29.04
N ASP A 616 6.20 -7.94 29.58
CA ASP A 616 7.07 -9.12 29.62
C ASP A 616 6.55 -10.23 30.54
N GLY A 617 5.74 -9.86 31.55
CA GLY A 617 5.18 -10.77 32.54
C GLY A 617 4.47 -10.02 33.67
N PRO A 618 3.91 -10.76 34.65
CA PRO A 618 3.27 -10.16 35.81
C PRO A 618 4.28 -9.40 36.67
N ARG A 619 3.86 -8.26 37.20
CA ARG A 619 4.64 -7.44 38.14
C ARG A 619 4.95 -8.22 39.40
N GLN A 620 6.17 -8.04 39.89
CA GLN A 620 6.70 -8.69 41.10
C GLN A 620 6.88 -7.70 42.26
N ASP A 621 6.68 -6.40 42.02
CA ASP A 621 6.84 -5.31 42.98
C ASP A 621 5.55 -4.99 43.75
N ILE A 622 4.60 -5.93 43.78
CA ILE A 622 3.35 -5.80 44.54
C ILE A 622 3.63 -6.08 46.01
N GLY A 623 3.32 -5.11 46.88
CA GLY A 623 3.48 -5.27 48.33
C GLY A 623 2.49 -6.28 48.90
N GLY A 624 2.93 -7.13 49.83
CA GLY A 624 2.09 -8.12 50.50
C GLY A 624 1.85 -7.83 51.98
N LEU A 625 0.99 -8.64 52.60
CA LEU A 625 0.59 -8.61 54.01
C LEU A 625 1.60 -9.30 54.96
N GLY A 626 2.82 -9.58 54.50
CA GLY A 626 3.91 -10.06 55.34
C GLY A 626 3.66 -11.43 55.98
N ASP A 627 3.55 -11.46 57.31
CA ASP A 627 3.46 -12.70 58.12
C ASP A 627 2.02 -13.26 58.26
N VAL A 628 1.02 -12.62 57.64
CA VAL A 628 -0.36 -13.12 57.66
C VAL A 628 -0.43 -14.45 56.91
N ALA A 629 -1.02 -15.46 57.55
CA ALA A 629 -1.14 -16.81 57.00
C ALA A 629 -2.06 -16.84 55.77
N TRP A 630 -1.68 -17.67 54.80
CA TRP A 630 -2.50 -17.95 53.62
C TRP A 630 -3.69 -18.85 53.97
N THR A 631 -4.78 -18.65 53.22
CA THR A 631 -5.96 -19.50 53.21
C THR A 631 -6.13 -20.06 51.82
N ASP A 632 -6.19 -21.38 51.71
CA ASP A 632 -6.41 -22.08 50.45
C ASP A 632 -7.81 -21.75 49.90
N ALA A 633 -7.89 -21.54 48.59
CA ALA A 633 -9.13 -21.27 47.87
C ALA A 633 -9.71 -22.51 47.17
N ASP A 634 -9.25 -23.71 47.54
CA ASP A 634 -9.61 -25.00 46.93
C ASP A 634 -9.46 -25.01 45.39
N GLU A 635 -8.47 -24.28 44.86
CA GLU A 635 -8.23 -24.09 43.42
C GLU A 635 -9.48 -23.64 42.65
N ALA A 636 -10.24 -22.68 43.20
CA ALA A 636 -11.43 -22.14 42.55
C ALA A 636 -11.13 -21.71 41.11
N LEU A 637 -11.62 -22.49 40.14
CA LEU A 637 -11.35 -22.30 38.72
C LEU A 637 -12.41 -21.40 38.08
N TRP A 638 -11.99 -20.21 37.66
CA TRP A 638 -12.76 -19.41 36.71
C TRP A 638 -12.44 -19.89 35.32
N SER A 639 -13.48 -20.32 34.62
CA SER A 639 -13.29 -20.86 33.28
C SER A 639 -14.45 -20.54 32.38
N THR A 640 -14.10 -20.11 31.19
CA THR A 640 -15.04 -19.94 30.10
C THR A 640 -15.35 -21.24 29.36
N VAL A 641 -14.92 -22.43 29.82
CA VAL A 641 -15.15 -23.73 29.15
C VAL A 641 -16.63 -23.99 28.83
N ARG A 642 -17.56 -23.32 29.51
CA ARG A 642 -19.02 -23.36 29.24
C ARG A 642 -19.55 -22.18 28.40
N THR A 643 -18.69 -21.31 27.91
CA THR A 643 -19.05 -20.08 27.17
C THR A 643 -18.30 -20.02 25.83
N VAL A 644 -18.65 -19.03 25.01
CA VAL A 644 -18.18 -18.90 23.62
C VAL A 644 -16.74 -18.39 23.49
N ASP A 645 -16.20 -17.74 24.53
CA ASP A 645 -14.89 -17.07 24.54
C ASP A 645 -13.87 -17.92 25.35
N PRO A 646 -12.62 -18.15 24.94
CA PRO A 646 -11.62 -18.87 25.77
C PRO A 646 -11.05 -17.98 26.89
N GLY A 647 -10.69 -18.60 28.02
CA GLY A 647 -10.14 -17.93 29.20
C GLY A 647 -10.25 -18.82 30.45
N ALA A 648 -9.14 -19.02 31.15
CA ALA A 648 -9.12 -19.80 32.38
C ALA A 648 -8.00 -19.36 33.32
N PHE A 649 -8.36 -19.22 34.59
CA PHE A 649 -7.43 -18.92 35.69
C PHE A 649 -8.02 -19.42 37.02
N THR A 650 -7.17 -19.72 37.99
CA THR A 650 -7.56 -20.17 39.33
C THR A 650 -7.15 -19.14 40.37
N LEU A 651 -7.91 -19.06 41.46
CA LEU A 651 -7.39 -18.50 42.73
C LEU A 651 -6.85 -19.68 43.51
N GLU A 652 -5.56 -19.66 43.84
CA GLU A 652 -4.94 -20.73 44.62
C GLU A 652 -5.12 -20.46 46.11
N GLN A 653 -4.80 -19.24 46.53
CA GLN A 653 -4.81 -18.84 47.93
C GLN A 653 -5.02 -17.33 48.08
N TYR A 654 -5.49 -16.93 49.25
CA TYR A 654 -5.67 -15.53 49.63
C TYR A 654 -5.44 -15.34 51.12
N ARG A 655 -5.22 -14.09 51.53
CA ARG A 655 -5.12 -13.71 52.94
C ARG A 655 -5.66 -12.30 53.14
N TRP A 656 -6.02 -11.97 54.38
CA TRP A 656 -6.65 -10.69 54.67
C TRP A 656 -6.29 -10.14 56.05
N VAL A 657 -6.42 -8.83 56.18
CA VAL A 657 -6.37 -8.11 57.45
C VAL A 657 -7.52 -7.11 57.50
N GLY A 658 -8.29 -7.14 58.59
CA GLY A 658 -9.26 -6.08 58.88
C GLY A 658 -8.56 -4.88 59.50
N ASP A 659 -8.87 -3.69 59.00
CA ASP A 659 -8.43 -2.41 59.57
C ASP A 659 -9.65 -1.60 60.05
N PRO A 660 -10.08 -1.82 61.31
CA PRO A 660 -11.19 -1.07 61.92
C PRO A 660 -11.01 0.44 61.87
N SER A 661 -9.77 0.92 61.98
CA SER A 661 -9.47 2.36 62.02
C SER A 661 -9.70 3.05 60.68
N ARG A 662 -9.57 2.29 59.58
CA ARG A 662 -9.82 2.76 58.21
C ARG A 662 -11.15 2.31 57.63
N GLN A 663 -11.95 1.58 58.40
CA GLN A 663 -13.20 0.97 57.93
C GLN A 663 -12.99 0.15 56.65
N ALA A 664 -12.00 -0.76 56.65
CA ALA A 664 -11.61 -1.47 55.44
C ALA A 664 -11.11 -2.90 55.69
N LEU A 665 -11.18 -3.74 54.66
CA LEU A 665 -10.47 -5.03 54.57
C LEU A 665 -9.35 -4.92 53.55
N THR A 666 -8.14 -5.27 53.94
CA THR A 666 -7.04 -5.44 52.98
C THR A 666 -6.95 -6.92 52.63
N TYR A 667 -7.02 -7.24 51.34
CA TYR A 667 -6.83 -8.59 50.81
C TYR A 667 -5.54 -8.66 50.01
N GLU A 668 -4.89 -9.81 50.07
CA GLU A 668 -3.88 -10.24 49.11
C GLU A 668 -4.33 -11.54 48.47
N PHE A 669 -4.31 -11.57 47.14
CA PHE A 669 -4.74 -12.70 46.32
C PHE A 669 -3.55 -13.25 45.53
N GLU A 670 -3.49 -14.57 45.40
CA GLU A 670 -2.57 -15.26 44.49
C GLU A 670 -3.38 -16.06 43.46
N PHE A 671 -3.35 -15.58 42.22
CA PHE A 671 -3.99 -16.20 41.07
C PHE A 671 -2.96 -16.97 40.24
N HIS A 672 -3.44 -18.02 39.56
CA HIS A 672 -2.66 -18.78 38.61
C HIS A 672 -3.30 -18.73 37.21
N GLY A 673 -2.52 -18.32 36.22
CA GLY A 673 -2.95 -18.25 34.83
C GLY A 673 -2.92 -19.62 34.15
N HIS A 674 -3.98 -19.96 33.39
CA HIS A 674 -4.03 -21.16 32.55
C HIS A 674 -4.12 -20.82 31.07
N THR A 675 -5.14 -20.05 30.69
CA THR A 675 -5.38 -19.63 29.30
C THR A 675 -5.79 -18.17 29.30
N PRO A 676 -5.14 -17.31 28.50
CA PRO A 676 -5.45 -15.90 28.48
C PRO A 676 -6.92 -15.68 28.11
N ALA A 677 -7.60 -14.79 28.83
CA ALA A 677 -8.97 -14.45 28.52
C ALA A 677 -9.05 -13.70 27.17
N GLU A 678 -10.08 -13.99 26.37
CA GLU A 678 -10.31 -13.21 25.14
C GLU A 678 -10.90 -11.83 25.44
N ARG A 679 -11.58 -11.67 26.58
CA ARG A 679 -12.22 -10.41 27.01
C ARG A 679 -11.57 -9.89 28.30
N PRO A 680 -11.51 -8.56 28.48
CA PRO A 680 -11.00 -7.99 29.72
C PRO A 680 -12.01 -8.19 30.86
N TYR A 681 -11.53 -8.72 31.99
CA TYR A 681 -12.30 -8.93 33.21
C TYR A 681 -11.68 -8.13 34.37
N GLN A 682 -12.53 -7.39 35.09
CA GLN A 682 -12.20 -6.82 36.40
C GLN A 682 -12.55 -7.82 37.50
N PHE A 683 -11.91 -7.71 38.65
CA PHE A 683 -12.34 -8.39 39.85
C PHE A 683 -13.29 -7.51 40.66
N GLU A 684 -14.28 -8.11 41.30
CA GLU A 684 -15.29 -7.46 42.12
C GLU A 684 -15.42 -8.18 43.46
N LEU A 685 -15.35 -7.41 44.56
CA LEU A 685 -15.66 -7.86 45.91
C LEU A 685 -16.96 -7.21 46.39
N VAL A 686 -17.83 -8.03 46.98
CA VAL A 686 -19.04 -7.57 47.68
C VAL A 686 -19.05 -8.18 49.07
N ALA A 687 -19.10 -7.34 50.11
CA ALA A 687 -19.14 -7.76 51.49
C ALA A 687 -20.58 -7.66 52.02
N THR A 688 -21.02 -8.69 52.73
CA THR A 688 -22.34 -8.76 53.35
C THR A 688 -22.21 -9.18 54.81
N ALA A 689 -22.87 -8.44 55.70
CA ALA A 689 -22.95 -8.77 57.13
C ALA A 689 -24.41 -8.84 57.56
N GLN A 690 -24.73 -9.84 58.38
CA GLN A 690 -26.04 -9.94 59.03
C GLN A 690 -25.97 -9.26 60.41
N THR A 691 -26.90 -8.37 60.69
CA THR A 691 -27.06 -7.71 62.00
C THR A 691 -28.48 -7.90 62.52
N ASP A 692 -28.69 -7.58 63.80
CA ASP A 692 -30.01 -7.62 64.43
C ASP A 692 -31.01 -6.63 63.78
N GLU A 693 -30.51 -5.62 63.07
CA GLU A 693 -31.29 -4.58 62.40
C GLU A 693 -31.49 -4.84 60.89
N GLY A 694 -30.85 -5.88 60.34
CA GLY A 694 -30.96 -6.28 58.95
C GLY A 694 -29.64 -6.68 58.30
N THR A 695 -29.65 -6.84 56.98
CA THR A 695 -28.44 -7.15 56.21
C THR A 695 -27.75 -5.86 55.76
N ILE A 696 -26.47 -5.71 56.09
CA ILE A 696 -25.61 -4.64 55.58
C ILE A 696 -24.85 -5.19 54.37
N VAL A 697 -24.89 -4.48 53.24
CA VAL A 697 -24.17 -4.85 52.01
C VAL A 697 -23.27 -3.69 51.60
N SER A 698 -22.02 -3.98 51.26
CA SER A 698 -21.10 -2.98 50.72
C SER A 698 -21.47 -2.61 49.29
N ASP A 699 -21.08 -1.42 48.86
CA ASP A 699 -20.99 -1.14 47.43
C ASP A 699 -19.99 -2.10 46.78
N PRO A 700 -20.19 -2.50 45.50
CA PRO A 700 -19.25 -3.34 44.79
C PRO A 700 -17.88 -2.66 44.65
N PHE A 701 -16.84 -3.29 45.20
CA PHE A 701 -15.47 -2.81 45.06
C PHE A 701 -14.81 -3.52 43.87
N ARG A 702 -14.45 -2.74 42.84
CA ARG A 702 -13.85 -3.28 41.60
C ARG A 702 -12.40 -2.84 41.43
N TRP A 703 -11.57 -3.75 40.91
CA TRP A 703 -10.21 -3.42 40.49
C TRP A 703 -9.79 -4.20 39.24
N TRP A 704 -8.82 -3.64 38.53
CA TRP A 704 -8.08 -4.35 37.50
C TRP A 704 -6.86 -5.02 38.11
N ALA A 705 -6.59 -6.26 37.70
CA ALA A 705 -5.38 -6.95 38.11
C ALA A 705 -4.14 -6.11 37.83
N GLN A 706 -3.30 -5.95 38.86
CA GLN A 706 -2.09 -5.13 38.84
C GLN A 706 -2.31 -3.71 38.29
N GLY A 707 -3.48 -3.11 38.55
CA GLY A 707 -3.82 -1.77 38.07
C GLY A 707 -3.95 -1.67 36.55
N ALA A 708 -4.46 -2.72 35.89
CA ALA A 708 -4.62 -2.85 34.44
C ALA A 708 -3.31 -3.02 33.65
N SER A 709 -2.15 -3.06 34.32
CA SER A 709 -0.87 -3.36 33.66
C SER A 709 -0.72 -4.83 33.27
N TYR A 710 -1.43 -5.75 33.94
CA TYR A 710 -1.39 -7.18 33.64
C TYR A 710 -2.76 -7.87 33.86
N PRO A 711 -3.79 -7.51 33.08
CA PRO A 711 -5.14 -8.06 33.19
C PRO A 711 -5.21 -9.55 32.82
N PRO A 712 -6.32 -10.26 33.15
CA PRO A 712 -6.51 -11.69 32.84
C PRO A 712 -6.36 -12.06 31.36
N THR A 713 -6.49 -11.08 30.47
CA THR A 713 -6.25 -11.19 29.04
C THR A 713 -4.78 -11.42 28.67
N CYS A 714 -3.85 -11.12 29.58
CA CYS A 714 -2.42 -11.39 29.43
C CYS A 714 -1.97 -12.71 30.08
N TRP A 715 -2.74 -13.27 31.01
CA TRP A 715 -2.28 -14.36 31.88
C TRP A 715 -2.02 -15.64 31.11
N ARG A 716 -0.79 -16.14 31.20
CA ARG A 716 -0.34 -17.36 30.51
C ARG A 716 -0.28 -18.54 31.46
N ASN A 717 -0.26 -19.72 30.87
CA ASN A 717 -0.15 -20.96 31.61
C ASN A 717 1.10 -20.99 32.49
N GLY A 718 0.92 -21.21 33.80
CA GLY A 718 2.02 -21.33 34.75
C GLY A 718 2.43 -20.02 35.45
N GLU A 719 1.84 -18.88 35.06
CA GLU A 719 2.14 -17.59 35.68
C GLU A 719 1.38 -17.41 37.00
N VAL A 720 2.07 -16.87 38.00
CA VAL A 720 1.48 -16.49 39.29
C VAL A 720 1.30 -14.98 39.34
N ILE A 721 0.06 -14.54 39.60
CA ILE A 721 -0.33 -13.13 39.62
C ILE A 721 -0.77 -12.77 41.02
N ARG A 722 -0.09 -11.79 41.62
CA ARG A 722 -0.40 -11.27 42.94
C ARG A 722 -1.05 -9.91 42.85
N ASP A 723 -2.06 -9.71 43.68
CA ASP A 723 -2.75 -8.44 43.87
C ASP A 723 -2.99 -8.18 45.35
N THR A 724 -2.76 -6.94 45.78
CA THR A 724 -3.11 -6.46 47.11
C THR A 724 -4.05 -5.29 46.99
N VAL A 725 -5.23 -5.41 47.59
CA VAL A 725 -6.32 -4.44 47.47
C VAL A 725 -6.88 -4.05 48.82
N VAL A 726 -7.33 -2.81 48.93
CA VAL A 726 -7.98 -2.27 50.15
C VAL A 726 -9.44 -2.00 49.81
N MET A 727 -10.31 -2.88 50.29
CA MET A 727 -11.76 -2.79 50.12
C MET A 727 -12.36 -1.94 51.25
N PRO A 728 -12.98 -0.78 50.97
CA PRO A 728 -13.71 -0.03 51.97
C PRO A 728 -14.98 -0.78 52.39
N LEU A 729 -15.34 -0.67 53.67
CA LEU A 729 -16.54 -1.26 54.24
C LEU A 729 -17.51 -0.16 54.70
N PRO A 730 -18.83 -0.41 54.62
CA PRO A 730 -19.80 0.50 55.22
C PRO A 730 -19.66 0.48 56.76
N PRO A 731 -20.05 1.57 57.43
CA PRO A 731 -19.98 1.65 58.89
C PRO A 731 -20.90 0.61 59.53
N VAL A 732 -20.42 -0.03 60.60
CA VAL A 732 -21.17 -1.02 61.37
C VAL A 732 -21.36 -0.54 62.81
N PRO A 733 -22.57 -0.71 63.39
CA PRO A 733 -22.87 -0.21 64.73
C PRO A 733 -22.24 -1.05 65.85
N HIS A 734 -21.96 -2.33 65.57
CA HIS A 734 -21.45 -3.34 66.50
C HIS A 734 -20.48 -4.29 65.76
N PRO A 735 -19.71 -5.15 66.47
CA PRO A 735 -18.90 -6.17 65.82
C PRO A 735 -19.74 -7.07 64.91
N VAL A 736 -19.26 -7.34 63.70
CA VAL A 736 -19.96 -8.17 62.70
C VAL A 736 -19.03 -9.24 62.11
N VAL A 737 -19.62 -10.20 61.40
CA VAL A 737 -18.88 -11.12 60.54
C VAL A 737 -19.22 -10.81 59.08
N TRP A 738 -18.21 -10.39 58.31
CA TRP A 738 -18.36 -10.16 56.88
C TRP A 738 -18.25 -11.47 56.12
N THR A 739 -19.24 -11.73 55.27
CA THR A 739 -19.16 -12.70 54.18
C THR A 739 -18.78 -11.95 52.92
N VAL A 740 -17.63 -12.25 52.33
CA VAL A 740 -17.13 -11.55 51.14
C VAL A 740 -17.20 -12.47 49.93
N THR A 741 -17.77 -11.98 48.83
CA THR A 741 -17.88 -12.71 47.57
C THR A 741 -16.95 -12.10 46.53
N LEU A 742 -16.12 -12.93 45.89
CA LEU A 742 -15.23 -12.55 44.79
C LEU A 742 -15.82 -13.00 43.44
N ARG A 743 -15.79 -12.09 42.47
CA ARG A 743 -16.27 -12.31 41.10
C ARG A 743 -15.29 -11.73 40.08
N ALA A 744 -15.30 -12.28 38.87
CA ALA A 744 -14.66 -11.67 37.70
C ALA A 744 -15.76 -11.17 36.75
N VAL A 745 -15.75 -9.88 36.41
CA VAL A 745 -16.84 -9.17 35.72
C VAL A 745 -16.32 -8.48 34.47
N ASP A 746 -16.96 -8.72 33.32
CA ASP A 746 -16.78 -7.94 32.10
C ASP A 746 -17.55 -6.62 32.27
N GLU A 747 -16.83 -5.52 32.48
CA GLU A 747 -17.41 -4.20 32.74
C GLU A 747 -18.39 -3.75 31.65
N ARG A 748 -18.10 -4.06 30.38
CA ARG A 748 -18.89 -3.59 29.25
C ARG A 748 -20.24 -4.31 29.14
N THR A 749 -20.28 -5.58 29.51
CA THR A 749 -21.49 -6.41 29.38
C THR A 749 -22.17 -6.70 30.70
N GLY A 750 -21.50 -6.44 31.83
CA GLY A 750 -21.91 -6.89 33.17
C GLY A 750 -21.83 -8.40 33.36
N ARG A 751 -21.28 -9.15 32.39
CA ARG A 751 -21.21 -10.62 32.43
C ARG A 751 -20.21 -11.06 33.48
N VAL A 752 -20.67 -11.87 34.43
CA VAL A 752 -19.80 -12.54 35.42
C VAL A 752 -19.23 -13.81 34.81
N LEU A 753 -17.93 -14.01 34.93
CA LEU A 753 -17.26 -15.24 34.54
C LEU A 753 -17.58 -16.34 35.58
N PRO A 754 -18.13 -17.50 35.16
CA PRO A 754 -18.56 -18.52 36.11
C PRO A 754 -17.36 -19.23 36.75
N VAL A 755 -17.52 -19.59 38.02
CA VAL A 755 -16.63 -20.50 38.73
C VAL A 755 -17.09 -21.94 38.46
N VAL A 756 -16.16 -22.87 38.24
CA VAL A 756 -16.53 -24.26 37.99
C VAL A 756 -17.17 -24.85 39.25
N GLY A 757 -18.49 -25.08 39.20
CA GLY A 757 -19.25 -25.70 40.29
C GLY A 757 -19.91 -24.72 41.27
N GLN A 758 -19.73 -23.40 41.09
CA GLN A 758 -20.32 -22.36 41.94
C GLN A 758 -20.69 -21.10 41.11
N ASP A 759 -21.69 -20.34 41.54
CA ASP A 759 -22.07 -19.08 40.87
C ASP A 759 -21.12 -17.92 41.18
N ALA A 760 -20.49 -17.94 42.36
CA ALA A 760 -19.44 -17.01 42.78
C ALA A 760 -18.60 -17.64 43.89
N LEU A 761 -17.35 -17.17 44.08
CA LEU A 761 -16.51 -17.66 45.17
C LEU A 761 -16.79 -16.87 46.46
N THR A 762 -17.26 -17.55 47.49
CA THR A 762 -17.38 -16.97 48.83
C THR A 762 -16.08 -17.19 49.61
N LEU A 763 -15.44 -16.10 50.02
CA LEU A 763 -14.23 -16.12 50.83
C LEU A 763 -14.55 -16.44 52.30
N ALA A 764 -13.51 -16.78 53.06
CA ALA A 764 -13.61 -17.07 54.48
C ALA A 764 -14.27 -15.92 55.24
N PRO A 765 -15.17 -16.20 56.20
CA PRO A 765 -15.82 -15.16 56.98
C PRO A 765 -14.81 -14.33 57.78
N VAL A 766 -14.96 -13.01 57.75
CA VAL A 766 -14.05 -12.08 58.43
C VAL A 766 -14.72 -11.48 59.65
N SER A 767 -14.26 -11.86 60.84
CA SER A 767 -14.67 -11.20 62.08
C SER A 767 -14.12 -9.76 62.12
N TYR A 768 -15.02 -8.80 62.28
CA TYR A 768 -14.72 -7.37 62.24
C TYR A 768 -15.16 -6.73 63.57
N PRO A 769 -14.21 -6.28 64.40
CA PRO A 769 -14.47 -5.82 65.76
C PRO A 769 -15.10 -4.43 65.85
#